data_AF-A0A1M6E119-F1
#
_entry.id   AF-A0A1M6E119-F1
#
_cell.length_a   1.000
_cell.length_b   1.000
_cell.length_c   1.000
_cell.angle_alpha   90.00
_cell.angle_beta   90.00
_cell.angle_gamma   90.00
#
_symmetry.space_group_name_H-M   'P 1'
#
loop_
_entity.id
_entity.type
_entity.pdbx_description
1 polymer ?
#
loop_
_entity_poly.entity_id
_entity_poly.type
_entity_poly.pdbx_seq_one_letter_code
_entity_poly.pdbx_strand_id
1 'polypeptide(L)'
;MNRGGICLFKCVFLTPNNLCEILMRNTIRKIAVAISLMLAVTLPTFSQQHPVQEKDYVAYLFTYFHGNHISEEAVCYAVSMDGYTYWALNDNKPVIDSKVISSTGGVRDPHILRCQDGNTFYMVVTDMVSGNGWDSNRAMVLLKSTDLVNWSHSVINMQKRYPGQEQLKRVWAPQTVFDPEAGKYMVYWSMKYGDGADVIYYAYANEDFTDLEGEPKPLFIPENKKSCIDGDIVYKDGIFHLFYKTEGHGNGIKVATTRSLTSGKWEEEPDYKQQTTDAVEGAGTFKLINQDKYILMYDVYMKGKYQFTETTDLKNFKVIDSEVKMNFHPRHGTIIPITRDELIRITDKWGKPAELGELPNNPVLPGFHADPEVLYSQKTKKYYIYSTTDGQPGWGGWYFTVFSSDDLKNWKYEGVMLDLKSDQVSWANGNAWAPCIEEKLIKGEYKYFFYYSGNPVKEGGKQIGVAVADSPTGPFTDLGYPIVTESPVGHGQQIDVDVFTDPVSGKSYLYWGNGYMAGAELNKDMVSIKKKTLTVMTPEGGTLQDYAFREAPYVFYRNGLYYFMWSVDDTGSPNYHVAYGTSKSPLGPIEVAKDPIALIQNPEKGIYGPAHNSVLQIPGTDEWYIVYHRINKNYLKDSPGTHREVCIDRMEFNADGTIKRVIPTL
;
A
#
# COMPACT_ATOMS: atom_id res chain seq x y z
N MET A 1 79.56 36.98 23.00
CA MET A 1 80.71 36.07 23.24
C MET A 1 80.32 34.67 22.76
N ASN A 2 81.16 34.10 21.88
CA ASN A 2 81.34 32.68 21.48
C ASN A 2 80.13 31.72 21.31
N ARG A 3 79.89 31.24 20.06
CA ARG A 3 80.22 29.91 19.46
C ARG A 3 79.17 28.83 19.78
N GLY A 4 78.71 27.94 18.87
CA GLY A 4 79.06 27.60 17.49
C GLY A 4 78.30 26.34 16.99
N GLY A 5 78.62 25.86 15.78
CA GLY A 5 78.29 24.54 15.22
C GLY A 5 77.25 24.59 14.06
N ILE A 6 77.56 24.58 12.75
CA ILE A 6 78.31 23.69 11.82
C ILE A 6 77.40 22.69 11.04
N CYS A 7 77.46 22.85 9.70
CA CYS A 7 77.31 21.88 8.57
C CYS A 7 75.98 21.13 8.30
N LEU A 8 75.60 20.74 7.07
CA LEU A 8 76.35 20.53 5.81
C LEU A 8 75.40 20.57 4.58
N PHE A 9 75.84 21.20 3.48
CA PHE A 9 75.27 21.08 2.13
C PHE A 9 75.80 19.82 1.43
N LYS A 10 74.97 19.12 0.63
CA LYS A 10 75.42 18.19 -0.41
C LYS A 10 74.54 18.33 -1.66
N CYS A 11 75.17 18.81 -2.74
CA CYS A 11 74.68 18.73 -4.11
C CYS A 11 74.96 17.32 -4.66
N VAL A 12 74.03 16.74 -5.42
CA VAL A 12 74.28 15.60 -6.31
C VAL A 12 73.64 15.88 -7.68
N PHE A 13 74.48 15.77 -8.71
CA PHE A 13 74.19 15.88 -10.14
C PHE A 13 73.33 14.70 -10.64
N LEU A 14 72.42 14.97 -11.58
CA LEU A 14 71.65 13.96 -12.32
C LEU A 14 72.22 13.76 -13.74
N THR A 15 72.39 12.51 -14.14
CA THR A 15 72.80 12.07 -15.49
C THR A 15 71.61 11.58 -16.33
N PRO A 16 71.73 11.55 -17.67
CA PRO A 16 70.59 11.46 -18.57
C PRO A 16 70.17 10.00 -18.81
N ASN A 17 69.30 9.47 -17.94
CA ASN A 17 68.53 8.24 -18.22
C ASN A 17 67.06 8.33 -17.77
N ASN A 18 66.59 9.51 -17.33
CA ASN A 18 65.23 9.69 -16.81
C ASN A 18 64.23 10.31 -17.79
N LEU A 19 64.55 10.41 -19.08
CA LEU A 19 63.60 10.93 -20.09
C LEU A 19 62.72 9.86 -20.76
N CYS A 20 62.95 8.57 -20.52
CA CYS A 20 62.13 7.49 -21.12
C CYS A 20 61.01 6.97 -20.18
N GLU A 21 61.11 7.15 -18.86
CA GLU A 21 60.08 6.69 -17.92
C GLU A 21 58.92 7.67 -17.71
N ILE A 22 59.06 8.93 -18.12
CA ILE A 22 58.04 9.98 -17.88
C ILE A 22 57.01 10.05 -19.03
N LEU A 23 57.32 9.46 -20.20
CA LEU A 23 56.43 9.44 -21.37
C LEU A 23 55.51 8.20 -21.46
N MET A 24 55.74 7.13 -20.68
CA MET A 24 54.86 5.94 -20.68
C MET A 24 53.78 5.94 -19.58
N ARG A 25 53.86 6.80 -18.55
CA ARG A 25 52.87 6.83 -17.46
C ARG A 25 51.61 7.66 -17.73
N ASN A 26 51.61 8.52 -18.74
CA ASN A 26 50.47 9.41 -19.04
C ASN A 26 49.51 8.88 -20.12
N THR A 27 49.86 7.82 -20.84
CA THR A 27 49.01 7.24 -21.90
C THR A 27 48.17 6.06 -21.39
N ILE A 28 48.65 5.33 -20.38
CA ILE A 28 47.96 4.16 -19.81
C ILE A 28 46.83 4.56 -18.83
N ARG A 29 46.90 5.74 -18.21
CA ARG A 29 45.81 6.27 -17.36
C ARG A 29 44.62 6.87 -18.11
N LYS A 30 44.78 7.20 -19.41
CA LYS A 30 43.69 7.78 -20.22
C LYS A 30 42.87 6.75 -21.01
N ILE A 31 43.38 5.52 -21.18
CA ILE A 31 42.65 4.44 -21.86
C ILE A 31 41.89 3.56 -20.85
N ALA A 32 42.36 3.46 -19.60
CA ALA A 32 41.63 2.75 -18.53
C ALA A 32 40.40 3.50 -17.98
N VAL A 33 40.26 4.80 -18.26
CA VAL A 33 39.09 5.61 -17.84
C VAL A 33 38.00 5.65 -18.92
N ALA A 34 38.32 5.34 -20.18
CA ALA A 34 37.38 5.40 -21.29
C ALA A 34 36.64 4.07 -21.56
N ILE A 35 37.09 2.95 -21.00
CA ILE A 35 36.44 1.63 -21.19
C ILE A 35 35.58 1.22 -19.98
N SER A 36 35.74 1.87 -18.82
CA SER A 36 34.87 1.68 -17.65
C SER A 36 33.56 2.48 -17.69
N LEU A 37 33.27 3.18 -18.80
CA LEU A 37 32.09 4.04 -18.99
C LEU A 37 31.07 3.49 -20.01
N MET A 38 31.26 2.26 -20.52
CA MET A 38 30.33 1.58 -21.44
C MET A 38 29.95 0.17 -20.98
N LEU A 39 29.67 0.02 -19.69
CA LEU A 39 28.91 -1.09 -19.12
C LEU A 39 28.15 -0.57 -17.89
N ALA A 40 27.34 0.47 -18.11
CA ALA A 40 26.19 0.72 -17.26
C ALA A 40 25.21 -0.42 -17.54
N VAL A 41 25.43 -1.56 -16.87
CA VAL A 41 24.36 -2.52 -16.65
C VAL A 41 23.26 -1.70 -15.99
N THR A 42 22.17 -1.48 -16.72
CA THR A 42 20.90 -1.06 -16.15
C THR A 42 20.49 -2.20 -15.22
N LEU A 43 21.01 -2.16 -13.99
CA LEU A 43 20.42 -2.90 -12.90
C LEU A 43 18.98 -2.36 -12.84
N PRO A 44 17.95 -3.20 -13.04
CA PRO A 44 16.61 -2.76 -12.72
C PRO A 44 16.69 -2.32 -11.26
N THR A 45 16.40 -1.04 -11.03
CA THR A 45 16.05 -0.56 -9.70
C THR A 45 14.88 -1.44 -9.29
N PHE A 46 15.16 -2.48 -8.49
CA PHE A 46 14.12 -3.19 -7.79
C PHE A 46 13.44 -2.10 -6.96
N SER A 47 12.26 -1.71 -7.43
CA SER A 47 11.32 -0.92 -6.65
C SER A 47 11.24 -1.65 -5.33
N GLN A 48 11.76 -1.02 -4.28
CA GLN A 48 11.60 -1.53 -2.93
C GLN A 48 10.13 -1.31 -2.60
N GLN A 49 9.27 -2.19 -3.14
CA GLN A 49 7.85 -2.18 -2.86
C GLN A 49 7.73 -2.40 -1.36
N HIS A 50 7.18 -1.40 -0.67
CA HIS A 50 6.83 -1.54 0.73
C HIS A 50 5.84 -2.71 0.86
N PRO A 51 6.04 -3.62 1.82
CA PRO A 51 5.13 -4.74 2.01
C PRO A 51 3.72 -4.20 2.32
N VAL A 52 2.69 -4.81 1.74
CA VAL A 52 1.29 -4.50 2.00
C VAL A 52 1.01 -4.65 3.49
N GLN A 53 0.42 -3.62 4.10
CA GLN A 53 0.09 -3.57 5.53
C GLN A 53 -1.42 -3.58 5.75
N GLU A 54 -1.85 -3.78 6.99
CA GLU A 54 -3.28 -3.82 7.35
C GLU A 54 -4.06 -2.57 6.89
N LYS A 55 -3.40 -1.41 6.93
CA LYS A 55 -3.93 -0.13 6.43
C LYS A 55 -4.29 -0.12 4.95
N ASP A 56 -3.72 -1.01 4.15
CA ASP A 56 -3.87 -1.05 2.69
C ASP A 56 -5.04 -1.96 2.26
N TYR A 57 -5.65 -2.69 3.21
CA TYR A 57 -6.78 -3.57 2.95
C TYR A 57 -8.12 -2.83 2.96
N VAL A 58 -8.97 -3.13 1.97
CA VAL A 58 -10.28 -2.49 1.81
C VAL A 58 -11.44 -3.49 1.74
N ALA A 59 -11.13 -4.77 1.54
CA ALA A 59 -12.12 -5.83 1.33
C ALA A 59 -11.53 -7.20 1.71
N TYR A 60 -12.35 -8.23 1.54
CA TYR A 60 -12.01 -9.63 1.76
C TYR A 60 -12.28 -10.46 0.52
N LEU A 61 -11.42 -11.44 0.29
CA LEU A 61 -11.63 -12.53 -0.65
C LEU A 61 -11.96 -13.81 0.12
N PHE A 62 -13.11 -14.41 -0.16
CA PHE A 62 -13.48 -15.74 0.30
C PHE A 62 -13.26 -16.75 -0.84
N THR A 63 -12.34 -17.68 -0.62
CA THR A 63 -12.09 -18.83 -1.50
C THR A 63 -12.77 -20.08 -0.95
N TYR A 64 -13.61 -20.75 -1.75
CA TYR A 64 -14.42 -21.90 -1.32
C TYR A 64 -14.72 -22.88 -2.47
N PHE A 65 -15.44 -23.96 -2.19
CA PHE A 65 -16.11 -24.82 -3.19
C PHE A 65 -17.55 -25.12 -2.75
N HIS A 66 -18.39 -25.76 -3.57
CA HIS A 66 -19.82 -25.89 -3.26
C HIS A 66 -20.22 -27.20 -2.57
N GLY A 67 -19.62 -28.32 -2.95
CA GLY A 67 -20.27 -29.60 -2.67
C GLY A 67 -19.48 -30.83 -3.06
N ASN A 68 -20.21 -31.94 -3.25
CA ASN A 68 -19.63 -33.27 -3.48
C ASN A 68 -19.83 -33.75 -4.92
N HIS A 69 -20.60 -33.03 -5.73
CA HIS A 69 -20.66 -33.35 -7.15
C HIS A 69 -19.37 -32.89 -7.84
N ILE A 70 -18.89 -33.61 -8.85
CA ILE A 70 -17.62 -33.26 -9.53
C ILE A 70 -17.60 -31.83 -10.10
N SER A 71 -18.76 -31.29 -10.48
CA SER A 71 -18.86 -29.90 -10.94
C SER A 71 -18.85 -28.85 -9.81
N GLU A 72 -19.03 -29.29 -8.57
CA GLU A 72 -19.06 -28.50 -7.34
C GLU A 72 -17.74 -28.59 -6.55
N GLU A 73 -16.87 -29.53 -6.94
CA GLU A 73 -15.51 -29.72 -6.43
C GLU A 73 -14.53 -28.89 -7.25
N ALA A 74 -14.70 -27.57 -7.16
CA ALA A 74 -13.89 -26.60 -7.88
C ALA A 74 -13.81 -25.27 -7.12
N VAL A 75 -12.68 -24.58 -7.27
CA VAL A 75 -12.41 -23.32 -6.57
C VAL A 75 -13.30 -22.20 -7.09
N CYS A 76 -14.00 -21.54 -6.16
CA CYS A 76 -14.87 -20.38 -6.40
C CYS A 76 -14.45 -19.22 -5.50
N TYR A 77 -14.79 -17.99 -5.92
CA TYR A 77 -14.50 -16.77 -5.18
C TYR A 77 -15.78 -16.00 -4.81
N ALA A 78 -15.72 -15.32 -3.68
CA ALA A 78 -16.68 -14.29 -3.27
C ALA A 78 -15.92 -13.13 -2.60
N VAL A 79 -16.51 -11.94 -2.60
CA VAL A 79 -15.91 -10.73 -2.04
C VAL A 79 -16.81 -10.09 -1.01
N SER A 80 -16.21 -9.42 -0.03
CA SER A 80 -16.91 -8.66 1.01
C SER A 80 -16.18 -7.38 1.35
N MET A 81 -16.90 -6.26 1.50
CA MET A 81 -16.31 -4.98 1.92
C MET A 81 -16.17 -4.87 3.45
N ASP A 82 -16.90 -5.67 4.21
CA ASP A 82 -17.07 -5.52 5.66
C ASP A 82 -16.66 -6.76 6.47
N GLY A 83 -16.49 -7.92 5.83
CA GLY A 83 -16.23 -9.20 6.49
C GLY A 83 -17.49 -9.90 7.00
N TYR A 84 -18.69 -9.43 6.61
CA TYR A 84 -19.98 -9.98 7.03
C TYR A 84 -20.91 -10.25 5.84
N THR A 85 -20.88 -9.39 4.82
CA THR A 85 -21.73 -9.48 3.63
C THR A 85 -20.89 -9.90 2.43
N TYR A 86 -21.11 -11.10 1.91
CA TYR A 86 -20.33 -11.70 0.84
C TYR A 86 -21.15 -11.89 -0.44
N TRP A 87 -20.54 -11.58 -1.57
CA TRP A 87 -21.14 -11.73 -2.89
C TRP A 87 -20.25 -12.60 -3.78
N ALA A 88 -20.80 -13.69 -4.30
CA ALA A 88 -20.10 -14.58 -5.20
C ALA A 88 -19.67 -13.86 -6.49
N LEU A 89 -18.44 -14.09 -6.93
CA LEU A 89 -17.94 -13.67 -8.23
C LEU A 89 -18.32 -14.69 -9.30
N ASN A 90 -18.19 -14.32 -10.58
CA ASN A 90 -18.33 -15.22 -11.72
C ASN A 90 -19.68 -15.97 -11.78
N ASP A 91 -20.79 -15.33 -11.38
CA ASP A 91 -22.10 -15.97 -11.19
C ASP A 91 -22.04 -17.24 -10.31
N ASN A 92 -21.19 -17.25 -9.28
CA ASN A 92 -20.96 -18.40 -8.42
C ASN A 92 -20.41 -19.64 -9.17
N LYS A 93 -19.75 -19.44 -10.32
CA LYS A 93 -19.05 -20.50 -11.09
C LYS A 93 -17.57 -20.56 -10.73
N PRO A 94 -16.90 -21.71 -10.95
CA PRO A 94 -15.48 -21.86 -10.67
C PRO A 94 -14.59 -20.82 -11.35
N VAL A 95 -13.59 -20.33 -10.62
CA VAL A 95 -12.59 -19.36 -11.09
C VAL A 95 -11.34 -20.03 -11.67
N ILE A 96 -11.12 -21.31 -11.39
CA ILE A 96 -10.02 -22.14 -11.89
C ILE A 96 -10.58 -23.46 -12.42
N ASP A 97 -10.14 -23.89 -13.61
CA ASP A 97 -10.53 -25.19 -14.16
C ASP A 97 -9.79 -26.33 -13.45
N SER A 98 -10.54 -27.08 -12.64
CA SER A 98 -10.01 -28.19 -11.85
C SER A 98 -9.41 -29.30 -12.70
N LYS A 99 -9.86 -29.48 -13.95
CA LYS A 99 -9.31 -30.48 -14.88
C LYS A 99 -7.92 -30.13 -15.37
N VAL A 100 -7.56 -28.86 -15.33
CA VAL A 100 -6.24 -28.39 -15.74
C VAL A 100 -5.25 -28.54 -14.58
N ILE A 101 -5.66 -28.20 -13.36
CA ILE A 101 -4.75 -28.09 -12.22
C ILE A 101 -4.57 -29.38 -11.40
N SER A 102 -5.50 -30.34 -11.52
CA SER A 102 -5.55 -31.53 -10.66
C SER A 102 -5.42 -32.82 -11.46
N SER A 103 -5.00 -33.89 -10.78
CA SER A 103 -4.89 -35.22 -11.40
C SER A 103 -6.22 -35.98 -11.43
N THR A 104 -7.15 -35.67 -10.53
CA THR A 104 -8.46 -36.33 -10.45
C THR A 104 -9.55 -35.63 -11.27
N GLY A 105 -9.34 -34.36 -11.62
CA GLY A 105 -10.30 -33.51 -12.31
C GLY A 105 -11.22 -32.68 -11.40
N GLY A 106 -11.07 -32.82 -10.08
CA GLY A 106 -11.78 -32.05 -9.05
C GLY A 106 -10.84 -31.61 -7.93
N VAL A 107 -11.18 -30.51 -7.26
CA VAL A 107 -10.42 -30.01 -6.11
C VAL A 107 -11.34 -29.55 -4.98
N ARG A 108 -10.85 -29.65 -3.74
CA ARG A 108 -11.61 -29.31 -2.53
C ARG A 108 -10.74 -28.55 -1.54
N ASP A 109 -11.39 -28.00 -0.51
CA ASP A 109 -10.75 -27.44 0.69
C ASP A 109 -9.68 -26.37 0.36
N PRO A 110 -10.00 -25.34 -0.45
CA PRO A 110 -9.01 -24.33 -0.79
C PRO A 110 -8.61 -23.49 0.41
N HIS A 111 -7.32 -23.49 0.70
CA HIS A 111 -6.69 -22.54 1.61
C HIS A 111 -5.78 -21.58 0.85
N ILE A 112 -5.96 -20.29 1.07
CA ILE A 112 -5.18 -19.22 0.46
C ILE A 112 -4.51 -18.35 1.53
N LEU A 113 -3.28 -17.91 1.28
CA LEU A 113 -2.63 -16.85 2.05
C LEU A 113 -1.91 -15.83 1.15
N ARG A 114 -1.69 -14.64 1.70
CA ARG A 114 -0.70 -13.68 1.21
C ARG A 114 0.66 -13.97 1.84
N CYS A 115 1.69 -14.00 1.01
CA CYS A 115 3.07 -14.16 1.44
C CYS A 115 3.61 -12.92 2.17
N GLN A 116 4.65 -13.10 2.97
CA GLN A 116 5.41 -12.07 3.69
C GLN A 116 6.01 -10.98 2.76
N ASP A 117 6.15 -11.24 1.47
CA ASP A 117 6.57 -10.24 0.48
C ASP A 117 5.45 -9.22 0.13
N GLY A 118 4.22 -9.47 0.59
CA GLY A 118 3.06 -8.62 0.39
C GLY A 118 2.36 -8.78 -0.96
N ASN A 119 2.99 -9.42 -1.95
CA ASN A 119 2.53 -9.41 -3.35
C ASN A 119 2.37 -10.80 -3.97
N THR A 120 2.87 -11.85 -3.32
CA THR A 120 2.67 -13.24 -3.74
C THR A 120 1.55 -13.87 -2.93
N PHE A 121 0.77 -14.73 -3.59
CA PHE A 121 -0.29 -15.54 -2.98
C PHE A 121 0.00 -17.02 -3.20
N TYR A 122 -0.14 -17.79 -2.13
CA TYR A 122 -0.12 -19.24 -2.19
C TYR A 122 -1.50 -19.78 -1.90
N MET A 123 -1.91 -20.76 -2.70
CA MET A 123 -3.13 -21.53 -2.46
C MET A 123 -2.79 -23.02 -2.49
N VAL A 124 -3.40 -23.79 -1.61
CA VAL A 124 -3.33 -25.25 -1.60
C VAL A 124 -4.74 -25.81 -1.60
N VAL A 125 -4.93 -26.92 -2.31
CA VAL A 125 -6.22 -27.63 -2.41
C VAL A 125 -6.02 -29.14 -2.35
N THR A 126 -7.02 -29.85 -1.84
CA THR A 126 -7.12 -31.31 -1.94
C THR A 126 -7.39 -31.69 -3.41
N ASP A 127 -6.59 -32.59 -4.01
CA ASP A 127 -6.83 -33.12 -5.36
C ASP A 127 -7.77 -34.33 -5.30
N MET A 128 -9.07 -34.13 -5.45
CA MET A 128 -10.08 -35.15 -5.14
C MET A 128 -11.38 -34.99 -5.93
N VAL A 129 -11.97 -36.15 -6.25
CA VAL A 129 -13.37 -36.28 -6.60
C VAL A 129 -14.06 -37.22 -5.60
N SER A 130 -14.95 -36.70 -4.75
CA SER A 130 -15.57 -37.48 -3.66
C SER A 130 -16.46 -38.62 -4.15
N GLY A 131 -17.00 -38.52 -5.38
CA GLY A 131 -17.70 -39.61 -6.06
C GLY A 131 -16.87 -40.89 -6.24
N ASN A 132 -15.54 -40.79 -6.20
CA ASN A 132 -14.63 -41.93 -6.24
C ASN A 132 -14.41 -42.59 -4.85
N GLY A 133 -15.07 -42.08 -3.81
CA GLY A 133 -14.95 -42.52 -2.42
C GLY A 133 -13.98 -41.65 -1.60
N TRP A 134 -14.08 -41.74 -0.27
CA TRP A 134 -13.28 -40.93 0.66
C TRP A 134 -11.81 -41.36 0.77
N ASP A 135 -11.47 -42.58 0.35
CA ASP A 135 -10.08 -43.06 0.29
C ASP A 135 -9.48 -42.93 -1.13
N SER A 136 -10.07 -42.08 -1.98
CA SER A 136 -9.68 -41.95 -3.40
C SER A 136 -8.56 -40.92 -3.64
N ASN A 137 -8.29 -40.05 -2.68
CA ASN A 137 -7.33 -38.97 -2.78
C ASN A 137 -5.94 -39.36 -2.21
N ARG A 138 -4.85 -39.00 -2.88
CA ARG A 138 -3.46 -39.12 -2.36
C ARG A 138 -2.59 -37.89 -2.67
N ALA A 139 -3.23 -36.83 -3.13
CA ALA A 139 -2.53 -35.69 -3.70
C ALA A 139 -3.11 -34.36 -3.22
N MET A 140 -2.28 -33.34 -3.30
CA MET A 140 -2.69 -31.95 -3.16
C MET A 140 -2.15 -31.17 -4.36
N VAL A 141 -2.76 -30.03 -4.64
CA VAL A 141 -2.24 -29.07 -5.62
C VAL A 141 -1.72 -27.86 -4.88
N LEU A 142 -0.49 -27.46 -5.17
CA LEU A 142 0.09 -26.17 -4.78
C LEU A 142 -0.14 -25.20 -5.92
N LEU A 143 -0.63 -24.00 -5.62
CA LEU A 143 -0.82 -22.93 -6.58
C LEU A 143 -0.14 -21.64 -6.12
N LYS A 144 0.44 -20.89 -7.07
CA LYS A 144 1.11 -19.61 -6.84
C LYS A 144 0.60 -18.55 -7.80
N SER A 145 0.37 -17.34 -7.29
CA SER A 145 -0.08 -16.18 -8.06
C SER A 145 0.51 -14.89 -7.51
N THR A 146 0.60 -13.84 -8.33
CA THR A 146 0.89 -12.46 -7.89
C THR A 146 -0.28 -11.51 -8.14
N ASP A 147 -1.41 -12.04 -8.62
CA ASP A 147 -2.53 -11.23 -9.10
C ASP A 147 -3.90 -11.84 -8.80
N LEU A 148 -3.97 -12.96 -8.06
CA LEU A 148 -5.18 -13.72 -7.70
C LEU A 148 -5.99 -14.28 -8.89
N VAL A 149 -5.60 -13.98 -10.12
CA VAL A 149 -6.30 -14.34 -11.36
C VAL A 149 -5.58 -15.47 -12.08
N ASN A 150 -4.27 -15.33 -12.28
CA ASN A 150 -3.43 -16.27 -12.98
C ASN A 150 -2.65 -17.10 -11.97
N TRP A 151 -2.77 -18.43 -12.07
CA TRP A 151 -2.18 -19.36 -11.13
C TRP A 151 -1.24 -20.32 -11.86
N SER A 152 0.03 -20.38 -11.44
CA SER A 152 0.84 -21.57 -11.68
C SER A 152 0.43 -22.65 -10.70
N HIS A 153 0.64 -23.93 -11.07
CA HIS A 153 0.23 -25.06 -10.24
C HIS A 153 1.23 -26.21 -10.31
N SER A 154 1.27 -27.02 -9.25
CA SER A 154 2.01 -28.27 -9.17
C SER A 154 1.24 -29.30 -8.35
N VAL A 155 1.17 -30.54 -8.83
CA VAL A 155 0.48 -31.64 -8.13
C VAL A 155 1.50 -32.46 -7.34
N ILE A 156 1.31 -32.54 -6.02
CA ILE A 156 2.10 -33.38 -5.12
C ILE A 156 1.30 -34.64 -4.81
N ASN A 157 1.63 -35.76 -5.46
CA ASN A 157 1.07 -37.05 -5.09
C ASN A 157 1.98 -37.74 -4.06
N MET A 158 1.52 -37.82 -2.82
CA MET A 158 2.32 -38.31 -1.69
C MET A 158 2.79 -39.76 -1.87
N GLN A 159 1.95 -40.63 -2.45
CA GLN A 159 2.32 -42.02 -2.73
C GLN A 159 3.42 -42.16 -3.77
N LYS A 160 3.46 -41.24 -4.74
CA LYS A 160 4.49 -41.24 -5.79
C LYS A 160 5.75 -40.52 -5.34
N ARG A 161 5.61 -39.47 -4.53
CA ARG A 161 6.69 -38.57 -4.14
C ARG A 161 7.58 -39.15 -3.05
N TYR A 162 7.03 -39.98 -2.17
CA TYR A 162 7.73 -40.55 -1.02
C TYR A 162 7.67 -42.07 -1.01
N PRO A 163 8.78 -42.78 -0.71
CA PRO A 163 8.78 -44.22 -0.56
C PRO A 163 7.98 -44.66 0.68
N GLY A 164 7.49 -45.90 0.71
CA GLY A 164 6.83 -46.46 1.88
C GLY A 164 5.40 -45.95 2.13
N GLN A 165 4.74 -45.38 1.10
CA GLN A 165 3.40 -44.79 1.20
C GLN A 165 2.29 -45.72 0.68
N GLU A 166 2.54 -47.03 0.59
CA GLU A 166 1.63 -48.00 -0.03
C GLU A 166 0.28 -48.10 0.70
N GLN A 167 0.28 -47.89 2.02
CA GLN A 167 -0.94 -47.92 2.83
C GLN A 167 -1.56 -46.52 3.05
N LEU A 168 -1.03 -45.47 2.41
CA LEU A 168 -1.62 -44.13 2.49
C LEU A 168 -3.03 -44.14 1.91
N LYS A 169 -4.00 -43.73 2.74
CA LYS A 169 -5.42 -43.72 2.40
C LYS A 169 -5.88 -42.39 1.82
N ARG A 170 -5.43 -41.27 2.40
CA ARG A 170 -5.93 -39.92 2.11
C ARG A 170 -5.03 -38.80 2.60
N VAL A 171 -5.11 -37.65 1.90
CA VAL A 171 -4.36 -36.40 2.08
C VAL A 171 -5.34 -35.23 1.93
N TRP A 172 -5.92 -34.79 3.04
CA TRP A 172 -7.05 -33.86 3.04
C TRP A 172 -6.72 -32.50 3.61
N ALA A 173 -7.45 -31.50 3.13
CA ALA A 173 -7.48 -30.13 3.63
C ALA A 173 -6.07 -29.57 3.87
N PRO A 174 -5.22 -29.52 2.84
CA PRO A 174 -3.93 -28.87 2.99
C PRO A 174 -4.16 -27.39 3.28
N GLN A 175 -3.34 -26.85 4.16
CA GLN A 175 -3.27 -25.45 4.50
C GLN A 175 -1.82 -25.00 4.57
N THR A 176 -1.61 -23.70 4.71
CA THR A 176 -0.28 -23.09 4.65
C THR A 176 -0.09 -22.01 5.69
N VAL A 177 1.08 -21.99 6.33
CA VAL A 177 1.44 -21.01 7.36
C VAL A 177 2.91 -20.63 7.21
N PHE A 178 3.26 -19.37 7.49
CA PHE A 178 4.66 -18.96 7.54
C PHE A 178 5.27 -19.33 8.91
N ASP A 179 6.37 -20.07 8.90
CA ASP A 179 7.15 -20.38 10.10
C ASP A 179 8.30 -19.36 10.23
N PRO A 180 8.25 -18.43 11.20
CA PRO A 180 9.29 -17.45 11.41
C PRO A 180 10.61 -18.04 11.94
N GLU A 181 10.58 -19.20 12.61
CA GLU A 181 11.80 -19.87 13.10
C GLU A 181 12.58 -20.49 11.94
N ALA A 182 11.88 -21.05 10.95
CA ALA A 182 12.49 -21.62 9.75
C ALA A 182 12.72 -20.60 8.64
N GLY A 183 12.01 -19.47 8.66
CA GLY A 183 11.99 -18.50 7.57
C GLY A 183 11.36 -19.06 6.28
N LYS A 184 10.41 -20.00 6.40
CA LYS A 184 9.83 -20.76 5.29
C LYS A 184 8.32 -20.92 5.44
N TYR A 185 7.65 -21.23 4.34
CA TYR A 185 6.25 -21.63 4.35
C TYR A 185 6.12 -23.11 4.64
N MET A 186 5.35 -23.44 5.67
CA MET A 186 4.94 -24.79 6.02
C MET A 186 3.62 -25.10 5.31
N VAL A 187 3.56 -26.23 4.61
CA VAL A 187 2.31 -26.85 4.16
C VAL A 187 1.96 -27.94 5.17
N TYR A 188 0.73 -27.93 5.66
CA TYR A 188 0.24 -28.93 6.62
C TYR A 188 -1.12 -29.47 6.19
N TRP A 189 -1.40 -30.73 6.49
CA TRP A 189 -2.58 -31.43 5.97
C TRP A 189 -2.96 -32.60 6.86
N SER A 190 -4.19 -33.08 6.70
CA SER A 190 -4.69 -34.27 7.38
C SER A 190 -4.34 -35.53 6.61
N MET A 191 -3.79 -36.53 7.27
CA MET A 191 -3.32 -37.74 6.61
C MET A 191 -3.70 -39.00 7.39
N LYS A 192 -4.11 -40.05 6.68
CA LYS A 192 -4.39 -41.37 7.27
C LYS A 192 -3.57 -42.47 6.62
N TYR A 193 -2.92 -43.27 7.46
CA TYR A 193 -2.11 -44.40 7.05
C TYR A 193 -2.72 -45.71 7.57
N GLY A 194 -3.05 -46.63 6.65
CA GLY A 194 -3.70 -47.89 6.98
C GLY A 194 -4.99 -47.70 7.79
N ASP A 195 -5.12 -48.44 8.89
CA ASP A 195 -6.25 -48.37 9.82
C ASP A 195 -6.01 -47.40 11.00
N GLY A 196 -4.94 -46.60 10.95
CA GLY A 196 -4.62 -45.60 11.96
C GLY A 196 -5.62 -44.44 12.04
N ALA A 197 -5.41 -43.57 13.03
CA ALA A 197 -6.11 -42.31 13.13
C ALA A 197 -5.66 -41.34 12.02
N ASP A 198 -6.57 -40.48 11.57
CA ASP A 198 -6.23 -39.31 10.77
C ASP A 198 -5.51 -38.31 11.68
N VAL A 199 -4.31 -37.86 11.32
CA VAL A 199 -3.55 -36.86 12.09
C VAL A 199 -2.94 -35.81 11.16
N ILE A 200 -2.53 -34.67 11.72
CA ILE A 200 -2.02 -33.55 10.92
C ILE A 200 -0.51 -33.72 10.73
N TYR A 201 -0.08 -33.73 9.46
CA TYR A 201 1.32 -33.75 9.03
C TYR A 201 1.72 -32.40 8.46
N TYR A 202 3.03 -32.18 8.35
CA TYR A 202 3.60 -31.03 7.65
C TYR A 202 4.86 -31.38 6.87
N ALA A 203 5.17 -30.51 5.91
CA ALA A 203 6.48 -30.36 5.29
C ALA A 203 6.67 -28.88 4.89
N TYR A 204 7.90 -28.45 4.67
CA TYR A 204 8.14 -27.10 4.15
C TYR A 204 7.99 -27.09 2.63
N ALA A 205 7.42 -26.02 2.08
CA ALA A 205 7.47 -25.81 0.63
C ALA A 205 8.88 -25.38 0.19
N ASN A 206 9.27 -25.77 -1.02
CA ASN A 206 10.44 -25.19 -1.67
C ASN A 206 10.20 -23.72 -2.04
N GLU A 207 11.28 -23.00 -2.38
CA GLU A 207 11.24 -21.56 -2.68
C GLU A 207 10.27 -21.20 -3.83
N ASP A 208 10.20 -22.04 -4.86
CA ASP A 208 9.32 -21.84 -6.01
C ASP A 208 7.85 -22.15 -5.72
N PHE A 209 7.55 -22.77 -4.58
CA PHE A 209 6.22 -23.27 -4.20
C PHE A 209 5.66 -24.30 -5.19
N THR A 210 6.52 -25.20 -5.64
CA THR A 210 6.22 -26.26 -6.62
C THR A 210 6.41 -27.68 -6.07
N ASP A 211 7.12 -27.84 -4.96
CA ASP A 211 7.35 -29.12 -4.28
C ASP A 211 7.50 -28.95 -2.76
N LEU A 212 7.50 -30.07 -2.04
CA LEU A 212 7.78 -30.13 -0.61
C LEU A 212 9.23 -30.57 -0.34
N GLU A 213 9.84 -29.94 0.65
CA GLU A 213 11.17 -30.25 1.14
C GLU A 213 11.15 -31.33 2.21
N GLY A 214 12.05 -32.31 2.08
CA GLY A 214 12.19 -33.40 3.04
C GLY A 214 10.98 -34.33 3.09
N GLU A 215 10.96 -35.22 4.09
CA GLU A 215 9.85 -36.13 4.33
C GLU A 215 8.79 -35.51 5.25
N PRO A 216 7.50 -35.78 5.03
CA PRO A 216 6.42 -35.32 5.91
C PRO A 216 6.59 -35.83 7.33
N LYS A 217 6.33 -34.95 8.30
CA LYS A 217 6.40 -35.27 9.73
C LYS A 217 5.06 -34.97 10.41
N PRO A 218 4.68 -35.71 11.47
CA PRO A 218 3.52 -35.33 12.27
C PRO A 218 3.73 -33.91 12.82
N LEU A 219 2.77 -33.03 12.56
CA LEU A 219 2.70 -31.69 13.15
C LEU A 219 1.97 -31.74 14.49
N PHE A 220 0.81 -32.42 14.50
CA PHE A 220 -0.07 -32.50 15.64
C PHE A 220 -0.73 -33.87 15.72
N ILE A 221 -0.63 -34.48 16.90
CA ILE A 221 -1.32 -35.71 17.28
C ILE A 221 -2.00 -35.39 18.62
N PRO A 222 -3.35 -35.49 18.70
CA PRO A 222 -4.05 -35.23 19.95
C PRO A 222 -3.60 -36.17 21.07
N GLU A 223 -3.65 -35.72 22.32
CA GLU A 223 -3.26 -36.47 23.51
C GLU A 223 -4.00 -37.81 23.62
N ASN A 224 -5.27 -37.83 23.21
CA ASN A 224 -6.11 -39.02 23.19
C ASN A 224 -5.80 -39.99 22.03
N LYS A 225 -4.91 -39.60 21.09
CA LYS A 225 -4.47 -40.34 19.90
C LYS A 225 -5.59 -40.74 18.92
N LYS A 226 -6.72 -40.05 18.97
CA LYS A 226 -7.84 -40.25 18.04
C LYS A 226 -7.75 -39.26 16.87
N SER A 227 -8.61 -39.45 15.87
CA SER A 227 -8.54 -38.71 14.61
C SER A 227 -8.76 -37.21 14.77
N CYS A 228 -7.84 -36.41 14.23
CA CYS A 228 -8.02 -34.97 14.01
C CYS A 228 -7.77 -34.62 12.54
N ILE A 229 -8.60 -33.75 11.98
CA ILE A 229 -8.48 -33.27 10.59
C ILE A 229 -8.78 -31.77 10.50
N ASP A 230 -8.71 -31.21 9.29
CA ASP A 230 -9.11 -29.84 8.94
C ASP A 230 -8.50 -28.78 9.87
N GLY A 231 -7.17 -28.81 9.98
CA GLY A 231 -6.43 -27.87 10.81
C GLY A 231 -6.37 -26.48 10.18
N ASP A 232 -6.60 -25.44 10.99
CA ASP A 232 -6.43 -24.02 10.66
C ASP A 232 -5.56 -23.34 11.72
N ILE A 233 -4.42 -22.78 11.31
CA ILE A 233 -3.43 -22.17 12.20
C ILE A 233 -3.46 -20.64 12.05
N VAL A 234 -3.79 -19.95 13.14
CA VAL A 234 -3.68 -18.50 13.26
C VAL A 234 -2.59 -18.12 14.26
N TYR A 235 -1.79 -17.11 13.94
CA TYR A 235 -0.77 -16.56 14.83
C TYR A 235 -1.28 -15.29 15.52
N LYS A 236 -1.23 -15.24 16.85
CA LYS A 236 -1.60 -14.08 17.66
C LYS A 236 -0.67 -13.97 18.87
N ASP A 237 -0.11 -12.79 19.12
CA ASP A 237 0.66 -12.45 20.33
C ASP A 237 1.78 -13.46 20.70
N GLY A 238 2.52 -13.95 19.70
CA GLY A 238 3.61 -14.91 19.93
C GLY A 238 3.16 -16.36 20.15
N ILE A 239 1.92 -16.69 19.80
CA ILE A 239 1.31 -18.00 19.98
C ILE A 239 0.62 -18.40 18.66
N PHE A 240 0.85 -19.64 18.23
CA PHE A 240 0.09 -20.29 17.18
C PHE A 240 -1.10 -21.01 17.79
N HIS A 241 -2.28 -20.79 17.24
CA HIS A 241 -3.53 -21.44 17.60
C HIS A 241 -3.96 -22.34 16.46
N LEU A 242 -3.90 -23.66 16.65
CA LEU A 242 -4.40 -24.66 15.72
C LEU A 242 -5.84 -25.01 16.09
N PHE A 243 -6.79 -24.51 15.31
CA PHE A 243 -8.16 -25.00 15.33
C PHE A 243 -8.22 -26.29 14.52
N TYR A 244 -8.75 -27.37 15.09
CA TYR A 244 -8.80 -28.66 14.42
C TYR A 244 -10.14 -29.36 14.67
N LYS A 245 -10.60 -30.12 13.68
CA LYS A 245 -11.80 -30.94 13.78
C LYS A 245 -11.48 -32.28 14.42
N THR A 246 -12.25 -32.69 15.42
CA THR A 246 -12.26 -34.06 15.93
C THR A 246 -13.13 -34.96 15.05
N GLU A 247 -12.71 -36.20 14.77
CA GLU A 247 -13.45 -37.10 13.86
C GLU A 247 -13.80 -38.44 14.54
N GLY A 248 -15.09 -38.77 14.58
CA GLY A 248 -15.60 -40.07 15.06
C GLY A 248 -15.69 -40.22 16.58
N HIS A 249 -15.49 -39.16 17.36
CA HIS A 249 -15.54 -39.19 18.82
C HIS A 249 -15.99 -37.84 19.42
N GLY A 250 -17.04 -37.29 18.82
CA GLY A 250 -17.37 -35.87 18.85
C GLY A 250 -16.85 -35.25 17.56
N ASN A 251 -17.73 -34.60 16.79
CA ASN A 251 -17.41 -34.03 15.49
C ASN A 251 -17.49 -32.50 15.58
N GLY A 252 -16.50 -31.91 16.23
CA GLY A 252 -16.47 -30.50 16.58
C GLY A 252 -15.09 -29.88 16.42
N ILE A 253 -14.98 -28.58 16.65
CA ILE A 253 -13.72 -27.84 16.57
C ILE A 253 -13.12 -27.69 17.97
N LYS A 254 -11.87 -28.12 18.13
CA LYS A 254 -11.05 -27.84 19.32
C LYS A 254 -9.88 -26.95 18.94
N VAL A 255 -9.18 -26.43 19.94
CA VAL A 255 -7.97 -25.64 19.74
C VAL A 255 -6.80 -26.23 20.50
N ALA A 256 -5.63 -26.22 19.88
CA ALA A 256 -4.35 -26.48 20.52
C ALA A 256 -3.40 -25.30 20.26
N THR A 257 -2.52 -24.99 21.21
CA THR A 257 -1.62 -23.84 21.09
C THR A 257 -0.15 -24.22 21.22
N THR A 258 0.72 -23.48 20.53
CA THR A 258 2.17 -23.64 20.67
C THR A 258 2.90 -22.32 20.41
N ARG A 259 4.15 -22.20 20.86
CA ARG A 259 5.04 -21.09 20.51
C ARG A 259 6.01 -21.42 19.38
N SER A 260 6.13 -22.70 19.03
CA SER A 260 7.02 -23.18 17.97
C SER A 260 6.34 -24.35 17.27
N LEU A 261 5.99 -24.13 15.99
CA LEU A 261 5.20 -25.06 15.17
C LEU A 261 5.79 -26.47 15.14
N THR A 262 7.13 -26.56 15.10
CA THR A 262 7.84 -27.84 14.96
C THR A 262 8.36 -28.43 16.27
N SER A 263 8.07 -27.79 17.41
CA SER A 263 8.51 -28.26 18.73
C SER A 263 7.93 -29.62 19.14
N GLY A 264 6.83 -30.05 18.50
CA GLY A 264 6.05 -31.22 18.88
C GLY A 264 5.31 -31.05 20.21
N LYS A 265 5.28 -29.83 20.77
CA LYS A 265 4.61 -29.52 22.03
C LYS A 265 3.43 -28.59 21.76
N TRP A 266 2.24 -29.14 21.95
CA TRP A 266 0.98 -28.44 21.80
C TRP A 266 0.18 -28.53 23.10
N GLU A 267 -0.37 -27.41 23.55
CA GLU A 267 -1.25 -27.34 24.72
C GLU A 267 -2.70 -27.33 24.23
N GLU A 268 -3.44 -28.41 24.50
CA GLU A 268 -4.84 -28.56 24.08
C GLU A 268 -5.81 -27.90 25.05
N GLU A 269 -6.80 -27.19 24.52
CA GLU A 269 -7.94 -26.74 25.30
C GLU A 269 -9.03 -27.84 25.33
N PRO A 270 -9.63 -28.12 26.49
CA PRO A 270 -10.51 -29.28 26.64
C PRO A 270 -11.88 -29.10 25.96
N ASP A 271 -12.34 -27.86 25.82
CA ASP A 271 -13.66 -27.49 25.33
C ASP A 271 -13.74 -27.34 23.81
N TYR A 272 -14.96 -27.50 23.30
CA TYR A 272 -15.29 -27.29 21.90
C TYR A 272 -15.55 -25.80 21.63
N LYS A 273 -15.03 -25.29 20.51
CA LYS A 273 -15.12 -23.87 20.14
C LYS A 273 -16.33 -23.56 19.27
N GLN A 274 -16.91 -24.56 18.61
CA GLN A 274 -18.18 -24.36 17.92
C GLN A 274 -19.31 -24.03 18.89
N GLN A 275 -20.21 -23.16 18.46
CA GLN A 275 -21.37 -22.68 19.22
C GLN A 275 -22.67 -23.40 18.82
N THR A 276 -22.54 -24.56 18.17
CA THR A 276 -23.64 -25.46 17.79
C THR A 276 -23.39 -26.86 18.34
N THR A 277 -24.46 -27.63 18.53
CA THR A 277 -24.39 -29.05 18.88
C THR A 277 -24.34 -29.97 17.65
N ASP A 278 -24.53 -29.42 16.46
CA ASP A 278 -24.39 -30.13 15.19
C ASP A 278 -22.92 -30.48 14.89
N ALA A 279 -22.71 -31.48 14.04
CA ALA A 279 -21.38 -31.81 13.54
C ALA A 279 -20.86 -30.71 12.59
N VAL A 280 -19.59 -30.34 12.75
CA VAL A 280 -18.94 -29.26 12.00
C VAL A 280 -17.58 -29.66 11.46
N GLU A 281 -17.11 -28.95 10.43
CA GLU A 281 -15.80 -29.17 9.80
C GLU A 281 -15.25 -27.90 9.13
N GLY A 282 -14.03 -28.00 8.59
CA GLY A 282 -13.42 -26.92 7.81
C GLY A 282 -13.35 -25.59 8.55
N ALA A 283 -12.69 -25.58 9.71
CA ALA A 283 -12.45 -24.35 10.46
C ALA A 283 -11.63 -23.37 9.61
N GLY A 284 -11.96 -22.08 9.72
CA GLY A 284 -11.20 -21.00 9.12
C GLY A 284 -11.24 -19.77 10.01
N THR A 285 -10.07 -19.17 10.25
CA THR A 285 -9.94 -17.99 11.10
C THR A 285 -9.40 -16.80 10.33
N PHE A 286 -10.01 -15.61 10.48
CA PHE A 286 -9.48 -14.38 9.89
C PHE A 286 -9.71 -13.16 10.80
N LYS A 287 -8.87 -12.14 10.64
CA LYS A 287 -8.96 -10.89 11.40
C LYS A 287 -9.85 -9.87 10.70
N LEU A 288 -10.66 -9.14 11.46
CA LEU A 288 -11.40 -7.98 10.95
C LEU A 288 -10.46 -6.78 10.75
N ILE A 289 -10.53 -6.13 9.59
CA ILE A 289 -9.64 -5.07 9.14
C ILE A 289 -9.79 -3.89 10.09
N ASN A 290 -8.67 -3.43 10.64
CA ASN A 290 -8.60 -2.32 11.61
C ASN A 290 -9.38 -2.57 12.91
N GLN A 291 -9.61 -3.83 13.28
CA GLN A 291 -10.27 -4.22 14.52
C GLN A 291 -9.44 -5.27 15.25
N ASP A 292 -9.40 -5.21 16.58
CA ASP A 292 -8.83 -6.29 17.40
C ASP A 292 -9.85 -7.43 17.60
N LYS A 293 -10.39 -7.92 16.48
CA LYS A 293 -11.44 -8.94 16.42
C LYS A 293 -11.10 -9.96 15.36
N TYR A 294 -11.41 -11.21 15.66
CA TYR A 294 -11.25 -12.35 14.78
C TYR A 294 -12.59 -13.03 14.57
N ILE A 295 -12.75 -13.61 13.40
CA ILE A 295 -13.86 -14.48 13.05
C ILE A 295 -13.35 -15.91 13.01
N LEU A 296 -14.04 -16.83 13.69
CA LEU A 296 -13.94 -18.27 13.47
C LEU A 296 -15.20 -18.72 12.73
N MET A 297 -15.01 -19.31 11.56
CA MET A 297 -16.08 -19.87 10.74
C MET A 297 -15.87 -21.37 10.51
N TYR A 298 -16.96 -22.12 10.33
CA TYR A 298 -16.93 -23.56 10.06
C TYR A 298 -18.19 -24.03 9.33
N ASP A 299 -18.05 -25.09 8.53
CA ASP A 299 -19.12 -25.74 7.77
C ASP A 299 -19.93 -26.67 8.68
N VAL A 300 -21.23 -26.37 8.84
CA VAL A 300 -22.21 -27.27 9.44
C VAL A 300 -22.69 -28.22 8.34
N TYR A 301 -21.78 -29.08 7.88
CA TYR A 301 -21.86 -29.79 6.60
C TYR A 301 -23.12 -30.64 6.40
N MET A 302 -23.73 -31.15 7.47
CA MET A 302 -25.00 -31.89 7.42
C MET A 302 -26.24 -31.01 7.18
N LYS A 303 -26.08 -29.69 7.31
CA LYS A 303 -27.13 -28.68 7.17
C LYS A 303 -26.91 -27.76 5.97
N GLY A 304 -25.77 -27.89 5.27
CA GLY A 304 -25.43 -27.05 4.11
C GLY A 304 -25.36 -25.57 4.45
N LYS A 305 -24.89 -25.22 5.66
CA LYS A 305 -24.74 -23.84 6.11
C LYS A 305 -23.41 -23.67 6.83
N TYR A 306 -22.89 -22.45 6.81
CA TYR A 306 -21.83 -22.03 7.71
C TYR A 306 -22.39 -21.52 9.03
N GLN A 307 -21.57 -21.56 10.06
CA GLN A 307 -21.75 -20.73 11.26
C GLN A 307 -20.53 -19.83 11.42
N PHE A 308 -20.80 -18.56 11.73
CA PHE A 308 -19.81 -17.52 11.96
C PHE A 308 -19.83 -17.10 13.42
N THR A 309 -18.64 -16.96 14.00
CA THR A 309 -18.46 -16.54 15.38
C THR A 309 -17.39 -15.46 15.49
N GLU A 310 -17.57 -14.52 16.40
CA GLU A 310 -16.63 -13.43 16.69
C GLU A 310 -15.90 -13.67 18.01
N THR A 311 -14.63 -13.28 18.09
CA THR A 311 -13.80 -13.32 19.30
C THR A 311 -12.78 -12.17 19.29
N THR A 312 -12.28 -11.79 20.47
CA THR A 312 -11.11 -10.91 20.63
C THR A 312 -9.90 -11.66 21.21
N ASP A 313 -10.08 -12.87 21.74
CA ASP A 313 -9.08 -13.62 22.49
C ASP A 313 -8.78 -15.02 21.93
N LEU A 314 -9.48 -15.42 20.86
CA LEU A 314 -9.40 -16.75 20.24
C LEU A 314 -9.83 -17.90 21.17
N LYS A 315 -10.55 -17.58 22.25
CA LYS A 315 -11.00 -18.54 23.27
C LYS A 315 -12.51 -18.50 23.46
N ASN A 316 -13.06 -17.30 23.58
CA ASN A 316 -14.48 -17.04 23.80
C ASN A 316 -15.11 -16.58 22.48
N PHE A 317 -16.11 -17.32 22.02
CA PHE A 317 -16.73 -17.13 20.71
C PHE A 317 -18.21 -16.78 20.83
N LYS A 318 -18.65 -15.76 20.09
CA LYS A 318 -20.06 -15.33 20.03
C LYS A 318 -20.61 -15.56 18.63
N VAL A 319 -21.77 -16.22 18.52
CA VAL A 319 -22.46 -16.41 17.23
C VAL A 319 -22.89 -15.07 16.63
N ILE A 320 -22.63 -14.90 15.33
CA ILE A 320 -22.99 -13.72 14.54
C ILE A 320 -23.74 -14.07 13.24
N ASP A 321 -24.32 -15.27 13.15
CA ASP A 321 -25.01 -15.77 11.94
C ASP A 321 -26.06 -14.78 11.39
N SER A 322 -26.76 -14.03 12.25
CA SER A 322 -27.76 -13.02 11.82
C SER A 322 -27.18 -11.77 11.17
N GLU A 323 -25.88 -11.53 11.38
CA GLU A 323 -25.14 -10.39 10.84
C GLU A 323 -24.52 -10.74 9.47
N VAL A 324 -24.26 -12.03 9.24
CA VAL A 324 -23.62 -12.54 8.02
C VAL A 324 -24.63 -12.79 6.91
N LYS A 325 -24.30 -12.34 5.70
CA LYS A 325 -25.14 -12.48 4.50
C LYS A 325 -24.33 -13.01 3.33
N MET A 326 -24.87 -13.98 2.60
CA MET A 326 -24.26 -14.55 1.41
C MET A 326 -25.32 -14.85 0.34
N ASN A 327 -24.97 -14.70 -0.94
CA ASN A 327 -25.80 -15.15 -2.06
C ASN A 327 -25.38 -16.51 -2.63
N PHE A 328 -24.57 -17.27 -1.89
CA PHE A 328 -24.02 -18.58 -2.26
C PHE A 328 -23.97 -19.50 -1.04
N HIS A 329 -23.70 -20.79 -1.29
CA HIS A 329 -23.54 -21.81 -0.26
C HIS A 329 -22.11 -22.39 -0.34
N PRO A 330 -21.18 -21.88 0.47
CA PRO A 330 -19.82 -22.38 0.49
C PRO A 330 -19.69 -23.68 1.28
N ARG A 331 -18.59 -24.39 1.04
CA ARG A 331 -18.02 -25.44 1.87
C ARG A 331 -16.52 -25.21 2.02
N HIS A 332 -16.00 -25.68 3.16
CA HIS A 332 -14.61 -25.61 3.64
C HIS A 332 -13.69 -24.73 2.78
N GLY A 333 -13.43 -23.50 3.25
CA GLY A 333 -12.66 -22.50 2.53
C GLY A 333 -12.06 -21.45 3.46
N THR A 334 -11.34 -20.48 2.90
CA THR A 334 -10.54 -19.50 3.63
C THR A 334 -10.85 -18.08 3.17
N ILE A 335 -10.74 -17.13 4.11
CA ILE A 335 -10.96 -15.70 3.87
C ILE A 335 -9.66 -14.94 4.15
N ILE A 336 -9.22 -14.12 3.20
CA ILE A 336 -8.08 -13.21 3.37
C ILE A 336 -8.47 -11.76 3.10
N PRO A 337 -7.85 -10.78 3.77
CA PRO A 337 -8.00 -9.38 3.40
C PRO A 337 -7.24 -9.07 2.09
N ILE A 338 -7.83 -8.20 1.27
CA ILE A 338 -7.31 -7.79 -0.05
C ILE A 338 -7.28 -6.28 -0.20
N THR A 339 -6.37 -5.80 -1.05
CA THR A 339 -6.22 -4.39 -1.40
C THR A 339 -7.27 -3.97 -2.42
N ARG A 340 -7.41 -2.65 -2.64
CA ARG A 340 -8.32 -2.11 -3.65
C ARG A 340 -7.96 -2.57 -5.07
N ASP A 341 -6.67 -2.57 -5.40
CA ASP A 341 -6.19 -2.98 -6.72
C ASP A 341 -6.46 -4.47 -6.99
N GLU A 342 -6.35 -5.30 -5.96
CA GLU A 342 -6.70 -6.72 -6.05
C GLU A 342 -8.20 -6.91 -6.24
N LEU A 343 -9.03 -6.19 -5.47
CA LEU A 343 -10.49 -6.22 -5.62
C LEU A 343 -10.91 -5.81 -7.03
N ILE A 344 -10.39 -4.69 -7.53
CA ILE A 344 -10.65 -4.22 -8.91
C ILE A 344 -10.27 -5.32 -9.89
N ARG A 345 -9.05 -5.86 -9.80
CA ARG A 345 -8.56 -6.86 -10.73
C ARG A 345 -9.41 -8.13 -10.80
N ILE A 346 -9.84 -8.67 -9.66
CA ILE A 346 -10.69 -9.87 -9.64
C ILE A 346 -12.11 -9.54 -10.13
N THR A 347 -12.65 -8.35 -9.81
CA THR A 347 -13.97 -7.95 -10.32
C THR A 347 -13.97 -7.58 -11.80
N ASP A 348 -12.87 -7.06 -12.35
CA ASP A 348 -12.70 -6.83 -13.78
C ASP A 348 -12.65 -8.15 -14.56
N LYS A 349 -12.00 -9.16 -13.97
CA LYS A 349 -11.87 -10.49 -14.59
C LYS A 349 -13.18 -11.27 -14.62
N TRP A 350 -13.92 -11.27 -13.50
CA TRP A 350 -15.08 -12.16 -13.29
C TRP A 350 -16.41 -11.44 -13.11
N GLY A 351 -16.44 -10.12 -13.28
CA GLY A 351 -17.61 -9.28 -13.07
C GLY A 351 -17.77 -8.84 -11.62
N LYS A 352 -18.07 -7.55 -11.41
CA LYS A 352 -18.47 -6.99 -10.12
C LYS A 352 -19.93 -7.36 -9.81
N PRO A 353 -20.24 -8.02 -8.68
CA PRO A 353 -21.62 -8.24 -8.25
C PRO A 353 -22.34 -6.89 -8.09
N ALA A 354 -23.58 -6.79 -8.58
CA ALA A 354 -24.33 -5.53 -8.52
C ALA A 354 -24.56 -5.07 -7.07
N GLU A 355 -24.72 -6.03 -6.17
CA GLU A 355 -24.94 -5.85 -4.73
C GLU A 355 -23.72 -5.31 -3.99
N LEU A 356 -22.51 -5.43 -4.56
CA LEU A 356 -21.30 -4.83 -3.99
C LEU A 356 -21.34 -3.29 -4.10
N GLY A 357 -22.21 -2.74 -4.95
CA GLY A 357 -22.31 -1.31 -5.19
C GLY A 357 -21.09 -0.75 -5.92
N GLU A 358 -20.96 0.57 -5.94
CA GLU A 358 -19.75 1.22 -6.46
C GLU A 358 -18.60 1.04 -5.46
N LEU A 359 -17.42 0.70 -5.98
CA LEU A 359 -16.23 0.59 -5.16
C LEU A 359 -15.84 2.00 -4.68
N PRO A 360 -15.32 2.14 -3.45
CA PRO A 360 -14.82 3.42 -2.96
C PRO A 360 -13.83 4.03 -3.96
N ASN A 361 -13.98 5.32 -4.23
CA ASN A 361 -13.05 6.04 -5.10
C ASN A 361 -11.86 6.56 -4.30
N ASN A 362 -12.09 6.90 -3.03
CA ASN A 362 -11.08 7.39 -2.12
C ASN A 362 -10.69 6.32 -1.07
N PRO A 363 -9.50 6.45 -0.44
CA PRO A 363 -8.39 7.25 -0.95
C PRO A 363 -7.90 6.70 -2.30
N VAL A 364 -7.39 7.59 -3.16
CA VAL A 364 -6.93 7.23 -4.51
C VAL A 364 -5.50 6.70 -4.53
N LEU A 365 -4.70 7.06 -3.52
CA LEU A 365 -3.36 6.51 -3.34
C LEU A 365 -3.36 5.48 -2.20
N PRO A 366 -2.64 4.37 -2.34
CA PRO A 366 -2.48 3.40 -1.26
C PRO A 366 -1.58 3.96 -0.16
N GLY A 367 -1.75 3.48 1.07
CA GLY A 367 -0.93 3.86 2.21
C GLY A 367 -1.09 5.30 2.68
N PHE A 368 -0.07 5.79 3.42
CA PHE A 368 -0.13 7.11 4.04
C PHE A 368 0.61 8.15 3.19
N HIS A 369 -0.17 9.05 2.60
CA HIS A 369 0.30 10.13 1.76
C HIS A 369 -0.50 11.38 2.11
N ALA A 370 0.19 12.51 2.06
CA ALA A 370 -0.40 13.80 2.38
C ALA A 370 0.08 14.90 1.44
N ASP A 371 -0.51 16.07 1.62
CA ASP A 371 -0.12 17.30 0.93
C ASP A 371 0.02 17.12 -0.60
N PRO A 372 -1.03 16.61 -1.29
CA PRO A 372 -0.93 16.23 -2.68
C PRO A 372 -0.90 17.42 -3.63
N GLU A 373 0.09 17.44 -4.51
CA GLU A 373 0.10 18.23 -5.74
C GLU A 373 -0.34 17.37 -6.92
N VAL A 374 -1.14 17.93 -7.82
CA VAL A 374 -1.61 17.25 -9.03
C VAL A 374 -1.21 18.00 -10.31
N LEU A 375 -0.70 17.27 -11.29
CA LEU A 375 -0.30 17.80 -12.59
C LEU A 375 -0.91 16.96 -13.73
N TYR A 376 -1.42 17.61 -14.77
CA TYR A 376 -1.54 16.96 -16.08
C TYR A 376 -0.33 17.33 -16.95
N SER A 377 0.42 16.32 -17.40
CA SER A 377 1.56 16.54 -18.29
C SER A 377 1.14 16.59 -19.75
N GLN A 378 1.40 17.70 -20.42
CA GLN A 378 1.23 17.81 -21.86
C GLN A 378 2.21 16.93 -22.64
N LYS A 379 3.38 16.61 -22.05
CA LYS A 379 4.38 15.72 -22.68
C LYS A 379 3.89 14.29 -22.75
N THR A 380 3.40 13.73 -21.65
CA THR A 380 3.07 12.30 -21.54
C THR A 380 1.58 12.01 -21.73
N LYS A 381 0.73 13.04 -21.68
CA LYS A 381 -0.74 12.93 -21.72
C LYS A 381 -1.32 12.12 -20.55
N LYS A 382 -0.68 12.23 -19.38
CA LYS A 382 -1.06 11.57 -18.13
C LYS A 382 -1.19 12.57 -16.99
N TYR A 383 -1.92 12.16 -15.96
CA TYR A 383 -2.00 12.82 -14.68
C TYR A 383 -0.92 12.29 -13.74
N TYR A 384 -0.46 13.14 -12.83
CA TYR A 384 0.55 12.83 -11.83
C TYR A 384 0.15 13.40 -10.48
N ILE A 385 0.34 12.63 -9.41
CA ILE A 385 0.27 13.13 -8.03
C ILE A 385 1.65 13.02 -7.39
N TYR A 386 2.03 14.10 -6.72
CA TYR A 386 3.23 14.24 -5.90
C TYR A 386 2.80 14.51 -4.48
N SER A 387 3.35 13.81 -3.49
CA SER A 387 2.85 13.92 -2.12
C SER A 387 3.98 13.83 -1.10
N THR A 388 3.75 14.42 0.08
CA THR A 388 4.48 14.08 1.29
C THR A 388 4.29 12.59 1.57
N THR A 389 5.39 11.85 1.75
CA THR A 389 5.32 10.47 2.25
C THR A 389 5.04 10.51 3.76
N ASP A 390 3.83 10.10 4.16
CA ASP A 390 3.33 10.21 5.52
C ASP A 390 3.50 8.87 6.30
N GLY A 391 2.87 8.71 7.47
CA GLY A 391 2.98 7.50 8.29
C GLY A 391 4.24 7.43 9.16
N GLN A 392 4.99 8.54 9.26
CA GLN A 392 6.21 8.65 10.05
C GLN A 392 6.03 9.67 11.19
N PRO A 393 6.41 9.35 12.44
CA PRO A 393 6.28 10.28 13.56
C PRO A 393 6.94 11.65 13.28
N GLY A 394 6.24 12.72 13.67
CA GLY A 394 6.73 14.11 13.49
C GLY A 394 6.88 14.53 12.03
N TRP A 395 6.07 13.96 11.14
CA TRP A 395 6.18 14.16 9.68
C TRP A 395 7.60 13.89 9.18
N GLY A 396 8.20 12.80 9.66
CA GLY A 396 9.62 12.48 9.47
C GLY A 396 10.02 12.03 8.05
N GLY A 397 9.08 11.99 7.10
CA GLY A 397 9.33 11.62 5.71
C GLY A 397 10.48 12.43 5.09
N TRP A 398 11.32 11.78 4.28
CA TRP A 398 12.53 12.39 3.73
C TRP A 398 12.65 12.28 2.21
N TYR A 399 11.61 11.76 1.55
CA TYR A 399 11.59 11.60 0.10
C TYR A 399 10.19 11.84 -0.45
N PHE A 400 10.14 12.27 -1.71
CA PHE A 400 8.92 12.45 -2.48
C PHE A 400 8.71 11.28 -3.43
N THR A 401 7.46 10.83 -3.51
CA THR A 401 7.02 9.80 -4.45
C THR A 401 6.13 10.40 -5.52
N VAL A 402 6.08 9.74 -6.67
CA VAL A 402 5.20 10.12 -7.78
C VAL A 402 4.29 8.95 -8.14
N PHE A 403 3.02 9.28 -8.39
CA PHE A 403 2.02 8.36 -8.94
C PHE A 403 1.52 8.91 -10.26
N SER A 404 1.30 8.05 -11.26
CA SER A 404 0.74 8.45 -12.56
C SER A 404 -0.63 7.80 -12.81
N SER A 405 -1.49 8.47 -13.57
CA SER A 405 -2.80 7.95 -13.95
C SER A 405 -3.18 8.38 -15.37
N ASP A 406 -3.86 7.50 -16.08
CA ASP A 406 -4.48 7.80 -17.38
C ASP A 406 -5.93 8.31 -17.23
N ASP A 407 -6.59 8.04 -16.09
CA ASP A 407 -8.05 8.17 -15.93
C ASP A 407 -8.51 8.79 -14.60
N LEU A 408 -7.58 9.23 -13.74
CA LEU A 408 -7.79 9.77 -12.38
C LEU A 408 -8.35 8.77 -11.36
N LYS A 409 -8.55 7.51 -11.74
CA LYS A 409 -9.11 6.46 -10.89
C LYS A 409 -8.06 5.43 -10.50
N ASN A 410 -7.22 5.06 -11.47
CA ASN A 410 -6.18 4.06 -11.32
C ASN A 410 -4.82 4.76 -11.29
N TRP A 411 -4.11 4.61 -10.17
CA TRP A 411 -2.85 5.30 -9.92
C TRP A 411 -1.70 4.30 -9.85
N LYS A 412 -0.72 4.46 -10.74
CA LYS A 412 0.50 3.65 -10.79
C LYS A 412 1.61 4.35 -10.00
N TYR A 413 2.20 3.65 -9.05
CA TYR A 413 3.43 4.11 -8.39
C TYR A 413 4.60 4.16 -9.39
N GLU A 414 5.21 5.34 -9.57
CA GLU A 414 6.34 5.56 -10.48
C GLU A 414 7.69 5.63 -9.75
N GLY A 415 7.71 5.50 -8.41
CA GLY A 415 8.92 5.45 -7.60
C GLY A 415 9.19 6.71 -6.78
N VAL A 416 10.37 6.72 -6.15
CA VAL A 416 10.92 7.89 -5.45
C VAL A 416 11.56 8.83 -6.46
N MET A 417 11.13 10.09 -6.48
CA MET A 417 11.61 11.08 -7.44
C MET A 417 12.69 12.02 -6.89
N LEU A 418 12.71 12.24 -5.57
CA LEU A 418 13.67 13.10 -4.90
C LEU A 418 13.83 12.65 -3.43
N ASP A 419 15.07 12.44 -2.99
CA ASP A 419 15.43 12.04 -1.63
C ASP A 419 16.29 13.11 -0.95
N LEU A 420 15.73 13.78 0.07
CA LEU A 420 16.37 14.88 0.80
C LEU A 420 17.45 14.42 1.79
N LYS A 421 17.62 13.11 2.03
CA LYS A 421 18.74 12.55 2.81
C LYS A 421 19.89 12.06 1.94
N SER A 422 19.68 11.99 0.63
CA SER A 422 20.68 11.57 -0.34
C SER A 422 21.56 12.75 -0.79
N ASP A 423 22.54 12.46 -1.64
CA ASP A 423 23.37 13.47 -2.30
C ASP A 423 22.61 14.30 -3.35
N GLN A 424 21.35 13.95 -3.66
CA GLN A 424 20.49 14.74 -4.54
C GLN A 424 20.19 16.14 -3.98
N VAL A 425 20.13 16.31 -2.66
CA VAL A 425 19.81 17.59 -2.00
C VAL A 425 20.82 17.88 -0.89
N SER A 426 21.94 18.53 -1.24
CA SER A 426 23.06 18.72 -0.31
C SER A 426 22.79 19.64 0.88
N TRP A 427 21.71 20.43 0.84
CA TRP A 427 21.41 21.42 1.87
C TRP A 427 20.35 20.95 2.87
N ALA A 428 19.63 19.85 2.61
CA ALA A 428 18.56 19.32 3.45
C ALA A 428 18.93 17.95 4.09
N ASN A 429 18.18 17.53 5.11
CA ASN A 429 18.37 16.23 5.80
C ASN A 429 17.08 15.47 6.12
N GLY A 430 15.93 15.93 5.61
CA GLY A 430 14.63 15.28 5.81
C GLY A 430 13.48 16.27 5.83
N ASN A 431 12.33 15.82 6.37
CA ASN A 431 11.06 16.57 6.36
C ASN A 431 10.73 17.09 4.96
N ALA A 432 10.68 16.16 4.01
CA ALA A 432 10.29 16.40 2.63
C ALA A 432 8.77 16.64 2.60
N TRP A 433 8.37 17.91 2.62
CA TRP A 433 6.97 18.30 2.81
C TRP A 433 6.41 19.13 1.66
N ALA A 434 5.14 18.85 1.34
CA ALA A 434 4.21 19.67 0.58
C ALA A 434 4.83 20.26 -0.70
N PRO A 435 5.02 19.42 -1.73
CA PRO A 435 5.58 19.89 -2.98
C PRO A 435 4.54 20.57 -3.87
N CYS A 436 5.00 21.31 -4.87
CA CYS A 436 4.23 21.69 -6.05
C CYS A 436 5.07 21.56 -7.32
N ILE A 437 4.45 21.57 -8.50
CA ILE A 437 5.17 21.38 -9.77
C ILE A 437 4.58 22.21 -10.92
N GLU A 438 5.46 22.78 -11.74
CA GLU A 438 5.06 23.48 -12.96
C GLU A 438 5.72 22.86 -14.21
N GLU A 439 4.92 22.51 -15.21
CA GLU A 439 5.39 22.10 -16.53
C GLU A 439 5.54 23.33 -17.45
N LYS A 440 6.72 23.50 -18.05
CA LYS A 440 7.00 24.59 -19.01
C LYS A 440 7.54 24.05 -20.32
N LEU A 441 7.06 24.59 -21.43
CA LEU A 441 7.67 24.39 -22.74
C LEU A 441 8.75 25.45 -22.97
N ILE A 442 10.03 25.07 -22.84
CA ILE A 442 11.19 25.95 -23.00
C ILE A 442 11.97 25.52 -24.23
N LYS A 443 12.04 26.40 -25.24
CA LYS A 443 12.74 26.14 -26.52
C LYS A 443 12.29 24.83 -27.21
N GLY A 444 11.00 24.50 -27.10
CA GLY A 444 10.42 23.31 -27.71
C GLY A 444 10.55 22.02 -26.88
N GLU A 445 11.19 22.09 -25.70
CA GLU A 445 11.30 20.97 -24.77
C GLU A 445 10.50 21.22 -23.50
N TYR A 446 9.78 20.21 -23.03
CA TYR A 446 9.12 20.27 -21.72
C TYR A 446 10.17 20.14 -20.61
N LYS A 447 10.10 21.05 -19.65
CA LYS A 447 10.86 21.06 -18.39
C LYS A 447 9.87 21.10 -17.23
N TYR A 448 10.24 20.47 -16.14
CA TYR A 448 9.44 20.39 -14.91
C TYR A 448 10.21 21.08 -13.78
N PHE A 449 9.55 22.02 -13.12
CA PHE A 449 10.09 22.73 -11.96
C PHE A 449 9.32 22.28 -10.72
N PHE A 450 9.99 21.51 -9.87
CA PHE A 450 9.43 20.93 -8.66
C PHE A 450 9.90 21.72 -7.45
N TYR A 451 8.99 22.37 -6.76
CA TYR A 451 9.27 23.13 -5.55
C TYR A 451 8.83 22.32 -4.34
N TYR A 452 9.57 22.45 -3.25
CA TYR A 452 9.33 21.65 -2.06
C TYR A 452 9.89 22.35 -0.83
N SER A 453 9.41 21.97 0.35
CA SER A 453 10.03 22.37 1.61
C SER A 453 10.83 21.22 2.23
N GLY A 454 11.93 21.58 2.88
CA GLY A 454 12.86 20.63 3.49
C GLY A 454 13.48 21.18 4.77
N ASN A 455 13.88 20.27 5.66
CA ASN A 455 14.67 20.64 6.84
C ASN A 455 16.14 20.82 6.45
N PRO A 456 16.73 22.02 6.61
CA PRO A 456 18.12 22.24 6.27
C PRO A 456 19.09 21.52 7.21
N VAL A 457 20.25 21.13 6.69
CA VAL A 457 21.36 20.57 7.48
C VAL A 457 21.87 21.58 8.51
N LYS A 458 21.90 22.87 8.13
CA LYS A 458 22.20 23.97 9.05
C LYS A 458 20.92 24.40 9.75
N GLU A 459 20.96 24.62 11.07
CA GLU A 459 19.81 25.14 11.80
C GLU A 459 19.31 26.46 11.19
N GLY A 460 17.99 26.56 10.99
CA GLY A 460 17.40 27.75 10.36
C GLY A 460 15.90 27.68 10.06
N GLY A 461 15.17 26.73 10.63
CA GLY A 461 13.77 26.46 10.25
C GLY A 461 13.65 25.78 8.89
N LYS A 462 12.43 25.40 8.49
CA LYS A 462 12.17 24.81 7.16
C LYS A 462 12.40 25.83 6.06
N GLN A 463 12.89 25.38 4.91
CA GLN A 463 13.26 26.23 3.77
C GLN A 463 12.73 25.62 2.47
N ILE A 464 12.54 26.45 1.43
CA ILE A 464 11.97 26.02 0.15
C ILE A 464 13.08 25.87 -0.88
N GLY A 465 13.14 24.71 -1.54
CA GLY A 465 14.03 24.38 -2.65
C GLY A 465 13.31 24.31 -3.99
N VAL A 466 14.09 24.09 -5.05
CA VAL A 466 13.59 23.79 -6.39
C VAL A 466 14.49 22.77 -7.07
N ALA A 467 13.88 21.75 -7.64
CA ALA A 467 14.54 20.75 -8.47
C ALA A 467 13.97 20.76 -9.89
N VAL A 468 14.81 20.44 -10.87
CA VAL A 468 14.46 20.50 -12.30
C VAL A 468 14.59 19.12 -12.94
N ALA A 469 13.64 18.78 -13.81
CA ALA A 469 13.67 17.55 -14.60
C ALA A 469 13.20 17.77 -16.04
N ASP A 470 13.52 16.79 -16.89
CA ASP A 470 13.03 16.69 -18.27
C ASP A 470 11.80 15.76 -18.39
N SER A 471 11.36 15.14 -17.29
CA SER A 471 10.23 14.20 -17.24
C SER A 471 9.44 14.44 -15.95
N PRO A 472 8.10 14.25 -15.95
CA PRO A 472 7.30 14.40 -14.74
C PRO A 472 7.66 13.37 -13.66
N THR A 473 8.32 12.27 -14.02
CA THR A 473 8.80 11.23 -13.09
C THR A 473 10.30 11.37 -12.74
N GLY A 474 10.94 12.48 -13.11
CA GLY A 474 12.37 12.67 -12.92
C GLY A 474 13.26 11.91 -13.91
N PRO A 475 14.58 11.78 -13.62
CA PRO A 475 15.24 12.20 -12.38
C PRO A 475 15.21 13.73 -12.21
N PHE A 476 15.00 14.17 -10.97
CA PHE A 476 15.06 15.59 -10.59
C PHE A 476 16.46 15.95 -10.10
N THR A 477 16.94 17.13 -10.52
CA THR A 477 18.22 17.70 -10.07
C THR A 477 17.93 18.96 -9.26
N ASP A 478 18.27 18.94 -7.97
CA ASP A 478 18.15 20.11 -7.08
C ASP A 478 19.12 21.23 -7.47
N LEU A 479 18.76 22.47 -7.14
CA LEU A 479 19.60 23.65 -7.35
C LEU A 479 20.88 23.67 -6.48
N GLY A 480 20.92 22.87 -5.41
CA GLY A 480 22.02 22.78 -4.45
C GLY A 480 21.91 23.75 -3.26
N TYR A 481 20.92 24.65 -3.28
CA TYR A 481 20.62 25.59 -2.20
C TYR A 481 19.13 26.00 -2.23
N PRO A 482 18.55 26.39 -1.08
CA PRO A 482 17.16 26.83 -1.00
C PRO A 482 16.96 28.21 -1.65
N ILE A 483 15.77 28.45 -2.20
CA ILE A 483 15.38 29.69 -2.87
C ILE A 483 14.57 30.64 -1.97
N VAL A 484 13.99 30.14 -0.88
CA VAL A 484 13.33 30.94 0.17
C VAL A 484 13.76 30.44 1.55
N THR A 485 14.30 31.35 2.37
CA THR A 485 14.89 31.03 3.68
C THR A 485 14.43 31.94 4.82
N GLU A 486 13.55 32.91 4.54
CA GLU A 486 13.14 33.93 5.51
C GLU A 486 11.63 34.18 5.42
N SER A 487 11.02 34.49 6.57
CA SER A 487 9.63 34.95 6.64
C SER A 487 9.55 36.44 6.27
N PRO A 488 8.64 36.85 5.37
CA PRO A 488 8.39 38.26 5.08
C PRO A 488 7.76 39.02 6.26
N VAL A 489 7.23 38.31 7.26
CA VAL A 489 6.54 38.89 8.43
C VAL A 489 7.28 38.63 9.75
N GLY A 490 8.46 38.00 9.71
CA GLY A 490 9.28 37.71 10.89
C GLY A 490 8.74 36.60 11.81
N HIS A 491 7.62 35.95 11.46
CA HIS A 491 7.03 34.81 12.15
C HIS A 491 6.45 33.81 11.14
N GLY A 492 5.93 32.67 11.60
CA GLY A 492 5.47 31.59 10.72
C GLY A 492 6.62 30.83 10.04
N GLN A 493 6.30 29.93 9.11
CA GLN A 493 7.28 29.02 8.49
C GLN A 493 7.27 29.09 6.96
N GLN A 494 8.44 28.84 6.35
CA GLN A 494 8.64 28.81 4.89
C GLN A 494 8.39 27.39 4.38
N ILE A 495 7.12 26.99 4.38
CA ILE A 495 6.63 25.68 3.91
C ILE A 495 5.45 25.89 2.96
N ASP A 496 4.90 24.78 2.46
CA ASP A 496 3.68 24.73 1.64
C ASP A 496 3.77 25.64 0.42
N VAL A 497 4.78 25.39 -0.40
CA VAL A 497 5.01 26.16 -1.62
C VAL A 497 4.01 25.74 -2.69
N ASP A 498 3.41 26.71 -3.35
CA ASP A 498 2.62 26.55 -4.57
C ASP A 498 3.22 27.39 -5.71
N VAL A 499 3.01 26.94 -6.94
CA VAL A 499 3.49 27.60 -8.15
C VAL A 499 2.34 27.75 -9.14
N PHE A 500 2.23 28.94 -9.73
CA PHE A 500 1.19 29.20 -10.71
C PHE A 500 1.71 30.09 -11.85
N THR A 501 1.35 29.72 -13.07
CA THR A 501 1.57 30.55 -14.25
C THR A 501 0.30 31.28 -14.63
N ASP A 502 0.36 32.61 -14.59
CA ASP A 502 -0.73 33.47 -15.03
C ASP A 502 -0.97 33.31 -16.55
N PRO A 503 -2.14 32.78 -16.97
CA PRO A 503 -2.43 32.61 -18.39
C PRO A 503 -2.63 33.95 -19.12
N VAL A 504 -2.85 35.06 -18.40
CA VAL A 504 -3.04 36.38 -19.00
C VAL A 504 -1.70 37.01 -19.37
N SER A 505 -0.73 37.05 -18.45
CA SER A 505 0.58 37.69 -18.67
C SER A 505 1.70 36.74 -19.07
N GLY A 506 1.54 35.43 -18.84
CA GLY A 506 2.58 34.41 -18.99
C GLY A 506 3.66 34.43 -17.90
N LYS A 507 3.48 35.25 -16.86
CA LYS A 507 4.39 35.30 -15.70
C LYS A 507 4.08 34.16 -14.72
N SER A 508 5.12 33.64 -14.09
CA SER A 508 4.97 32.64 -13.03
C SER A 508 5.13 33.28 -11.65
N TYR A 509 4.47 32.71 -10.65
CA TYR A 509 4.46 33.19 -9.27
C TYR A 509 4.66 32.00 -8.33
N LEU A 510 5.34 32.24 -7.21
CA LEU A 510 5.33 31.33 -6.06
C LEU A 510 4.46 31.90 -4.95
N TYR A 511 3.76 31.01 -4.25
CA TYR A 511 2.99 31.28 -3.04
C TYR A 511 3.47 30.35 -1.93
N TRP A 512 3.51 30.80 -0.68
CA TRP A 512 3.93 29.94 0.42
C TRP A 512 3.54 30.50 1.79
N GLY A 513 3.61 29.63 2.79
CA GLY A 513 3.70 30.00 4.20
C GLY A 513 2.72 29.26 5.11
N ASN A 514 3.17 29.04 6.35
CA ASN A 514 2.33 28.67 7.49
C ASN A 514 2.32 29.83 8.49
N GLY A 515 1.14 30.24 8.94
CA GLY A 515 0.89 31.43 9.75
C GLY A 515 0.82 32.74 8.95
N TYR A 516 1.26 32.73 7.69
CA TYR A 516 1.09 33.81 6.72
C TYR A 516 0.96 33.24 5.30
N MET A 517 0.35 34.00 4.39
CA MET A 517 0.43 33.72 2.95
C MET A 517 1.24 34.83 2.28
N ALA A 518 2.29 34.45 1.55
CA ALA A 518 3.07 35.36 0.73
C ALA A 518 3.06 34.92 -0.73
N GLY A 519 3.21 35.87 -1.65
CA GLY A 519 3.37 35.62 -3.08
C GLY A 519 4.47 36.47 -3.70
N ALA A 520 5.18 35.93 -4.69
CA ALA A 520 6.20 36.66 -5.45
C ALA A 520 6.28 36.19 -6.91
N GLU A 521 6.51 37.12 -7.84
CA GLU A 521 6.81 36.79 -9.24
C GLU A 521 8.15 36.05 -9.33
N LEU A 522 8.20 34.96 -10.09
CA LEU A 522 9.43 34.25 -10.43
C LEU A 522 10.21 34.98 -11.54
N ASN A 523 11.53 34.82 -11.54
CA ASN A 523 12.33 35.08 -12.72
C ASN A 523 12.03 34.05 -13.82
N LYS A 524 12.40 34.39 -15.06
CA LYS A 524 12.16 33.52 -16.23
C LYS A 524 12.88 32.17 -16.14
N ASP A 525 13.89 32.07 -15.28
CA ASP A 525 14.64 30.83 -15.03
C ASP A 525 13.86 29.84 -14.14
N MET A 526 12.73 30.27 -13.55
CA MET A 526 11.88 29.51 -12.63
C MET A 526 12.58 29.05 -11.34
N VAL A 527 13.84 29.44 -11.10
CA VAL A 527 14.64 28.99 -9.96
C VAL A 527 15.00 30.12 -9.01
N SER A 528 14.40 31.31 -9.18
CA SER A 528 14.58 32.44 -8.27
C SER A 528 13.38 33.38 -8.26
N ILE A 529 13.05 33.93 -7.09
CA ILE A 529 11.98 34.93 -6.95
C ILE A 529 12.48 36.36 -7.19
N LYS A 530 11.60 37.22 -7.70
CA LYS A 530 11.82 38.67 -7.77
C LYS A 530 11.46 39.29 -6.41
N LYS A 531 12.44 39.38 -5.52
CA LYS A 531 12.23 39.90 -4.14
C LYS A 531 11.43 41.22 -4.05
N LYS A 532 11.54 42.10 -5.05
CA LYS A 532 10.80 43.38 -5.09
C LYS A 532 9.29 43.25 -5.30
N THR A 533 8.81 42.09 -5.77
CA THR A 533 7.37 41.82 -5.97
C THR A 533 6.77 41.05 -4.79
N LEU A 534 7.57 40.74 -3.77
CA LEU A 534 7.11 40.01 -2.59
C LEU A 534 5.96 40.76 -1.93
N THR A 535 4.82 40.07 -1.82
CA THR A 535 3.58 40.62 -1.28
C THR A 535 3.06 39.67 -0.21
N VAL A 536 2.77 40.19 0.98
CA VAL A 536 2.06 39.45 2.03
C VAL A 536 0.57 39.63 1.76
N MET A 537 -0.16 38.53 1.65
CA MET A 537 -1.56 38.48 1.24
C MET A 537 -2.39 37.54 2.12
N THR A 538 -1.96 37.32 3.36
CA THR A 538 -2.73 36.56 4.36
C THR A 538 -4.14 37.12 4.47
N PRO A 539 -5.20 36.31 4.25
CA PRO A 539 -6.57 36.75 4.49
C PRO A 539 -6.77 37.24 5.92
N GLU A 540 -7.34 38.43 6.09
CA GLU A 540 -7.55 39.03 7.41
C GLU A 540 -8.83 38.48 8.08
N GLY A 541 -8.75 38.20 9.39
CA GLY A 541 -9.88 37.77 10.20
C GLY A 541 -10.16 36.27 10.13
N GLY A 542 -11.44 35.92 10.19
CA GLY A 542 -11.89 34.54 10.31
C GLY A 542 -11.64 33.94 11.69
N THR A 543 -12.07 32.70 11.82
CA THR A 543 -12.01 31.79 12.96
C THR A 543 -11.64 30.39 12.47
N LEU A 544 -11.43 29.45 13.39
CA LEU A 544 -11.24 28.05 13.02
C LEU A 544 -12.51 27.40 12.45
N GLN A 545 -13.66 28.07 12.49
CA GLN A 545 -14.92 27.54 11.99
C GLN A 545 -15.25 27.97 10.54
N ASP A 546 -14.48 28.90 9.97
CA ASP A 546 -14.75 29.47 8.65
C ASP A 546 -13.53 29.57 7.74
N TYR A 547 -12.59 30.50 8.02
CA TYR A 547 -11.56 30.84 7.03
C TYR A 547 -10.23 31.34 7.63
N ALA A 548 -10.01 31.28 8.94
CA ALA A 548 -8.75 31.73 9.54
C ALA A 548 -7.55 31.00 8.92
N PHE A 549 -6.68 31.75 8.24
CA PHE A 549 -5.55 31.18 7.53
C PHE A 549 -4.63 30.37 8.45
N ARG A 550 -4.34 29.12 8.08
CA ARG A 550 -3.25 28.33 8.65
C ARG A 550 -2.07 28.23 7.69
N GLU A 551 -2.27 27.59 6.54
CA GLU A 551 -1.21 27.14 5.64
C GLU A 551 -1.76 26.69 4.27
N ALA A 552 -0.96 25.97 3.47
CA ALA A 552 -1.35 25.33 2.21
C ALA A 552 -2.03 26.24 1.18
N PRO A 553 -1.40 27.35 0.76
CA PRO A 553 -1.93 28.16 -0.34
C PRO A 553 -2.01 27.35 -1.63
N TYR A 554 -3.07 27.51 -2.41
CA TYR A 554 -3.16 26.99 -3.77
C TYR A 554 -3.84 27.99 -4.70
N VAL A 555 -3.25 28.25 -5.86
CA VAL A 555 -3.72 29.30 -6.79
C VAL A 555 -4.04 28.74 -8.17
N PHE A 556 -5.24 29.06 -8.68
CA PHE A 556 -5.60 28.77 -10.06
C PHE A 556 -6.40 29.91 -10.69
N TYR A 557 -6.52 29.90 -12.02
CA TYR A 557 -7.24 30.91 -12.78
C TYR A 557 -8.43 30.32 -13.53
N ARG A 558 -9.58 30.98 -13.43
CA ARG A 558 -10.77 30.63 -14.22
C ARG A 558 -11.58 31.89 -14.52
N ASN A 559 -11.95 32.07 -15.80
CA ASN A 559 -12.89 33.10 -16.26
C ASN A 559 -12.63 34.53 -15.74
N GLY A 560 -11.37 34.99 -15.75
CA GLY A 560 -11.04 36.37 -15.35
C GLY A 560 -10.90 36.58 -13.83
N LEU A 561 -10.82 35.50 -13.06
CA LEU A 561 -10.58 35.51 -11.61
C LEU A 561 -9.41 34.59 -11.26
N TYR A 562 -8.58 35.06 -10.34
CA TYR A 562 -7.60 34.25 -9.63
C TYR A 562 -8.27 33.75 -8.36
N TYR A 563 -8.28 32.43 -8.15
CA TYR A 563 -8.80 31.79 -6.96
C TYR A 563 -7.63 31.46 -6.05
N PHE A 564 -7.75 31.80 -4.78
CA PHE A 564 -6.77 31.50 -3.74
C PHE A 564 -7.47 30.59 -2.75
N MET A 565 -6.98 29.37 -2.60
CA MET A 565 -7.42 28.41 -1.61
C MET A 565 -6.37 28.31 -0.50
N TRP A 566 -6.80 27.96 0.72
CA TRP A 566 -5.90 27.68 1.83
C TRP A 566 -6.55 26.74 2.83
N SER A 567 -5.72 26.15 3.69
CA SER A 567 -6.21 25.30 4.78
C SER A 567 -6.38 26.07 6.08
N VAL A 568 -7.39 25.66 6.85
CA VAL A 568 -7.77 26.21 8.16
C VAL A 568 -7.65 25.09 9.19
N ASP A 569 -7.25 25.44 10.41
CA ASP A 569 -6.98 24.54 11.53
C ASP A 569 -5.75 23.61 11.34
N ASP A 570 -5.49 22.69 12.26
CA ASP A 570 -4.33 21.78 12.29
C ASP A 570 -4.60 20.48 11.53
N THR A 571 -3.61 19.94 10.80
CA THR A 571 -3.76 18.70 10.02
C THR A 571 -4.10 17.46 10.86
N GLY A 572 -3.83 17.47 12.17
CA GLY A 572 -4.27 16.44 13.11
C GLY A 572 -5.70 16.64 13.65
N SER A 573 -6.34 17.76 13.35
CA SER A 573 -7.72 18.07 13.74
C SER A 573 -8.70 17.53 12.69
N PRO A 574 -9.80 16.87 13.08
CA PRO A 574 -10.91 16.57 12.17
C PRO A 574 -11.51 17.81 11.49
N ASN A 575 -11.27 18.99 12.07
CA ASN A 575 -11.72 20.28 11.54
C ASN A 575 -10.76 20.87 10.50
N TYR A 576 -9.64 20.22 10.16
CA TYR A 576 -8.81 20.66 9.04
C TYR A 576 -9.64 20.74 7.75
N HIS A 577 -9.73 21.93 7.15
CA HIS A 577 -10.65 22.18 6.03
C HIS A 577 -10.14 23.27 5.09
N VAL A 578 -10.71 23.34 3.88
CA VAL A 578 -10.29 24.27 2.83
C VAL A 578 -11.22 25.47 2.78
N ALA A 579 -10.63 26.66 2.83
CA ALA A 579 -11.29 27.93 2.57
C ALA A 579 -10.78 28.55 1.26
N TYR A 580 -11.53 29.51 0.69
CA TYR A 580 -11.09 30.24 -0.50
C TYR A 580 -11.53 31.71 -0.57
N GLY A 581 -10.83 32.44 -1.43
CA GLY A 581 -11.15 33.80 -1.85
C GLY A 581 -10.73 34.02 -3.31
N THR A 582 -11.01 35.20 -3.83
CA THR A 582 -10.70 35.55 -5.22
C THR A 582 -10.00 36.89 -5.36
N SER A 583 -9.32 37.12 -6.48
CA SER A 583 -8.75 38.42 -6.84
C SER A 583 -8.81 38.65 -8.35
N LYS A 584 -8.63 39.91 -8.76
CA LYS A 584 -8.38 40.32 -10.14
C LYS A 584 -6.89 40.40 -10.50
N SER A 585 -6.02 40.05 -9.56
CA SER A 585 -4.56 40.08 -9.70
C SER A 585 -3.94 38.85 -9.03
N PRO A 586 -2.85 38.28 -9.61
CA PRO A 586 -2.16 37.13 -9.04
C PRO A 586 -1.47 37.45 -7.71
N LEU A 587 -1.32 38.73 -7.33
CA LEU A 587 -0.75 39.15 -6.04
C LEU A 587 -1.76 39.88 -5.15
N GLY A 588 -3.04 39.51 -5.24
CA GLY A 588 -4.10 40.07 -4.39
C GLY A 588 -4.47 41.53 -4.71
N PRO A 589 -5.17 42.22 -3.79
CA PRO A 589 -5.66 41.70 -2.51
C PRO A 589 -6.71 40.59 -2.70
N ILE A 590 -6.80 39.67 -1.72
CA ILE A 590 -7.75 38.55 -1.75
C ILE A 590 -9.08 39.01 -1.15
N GLU A 591 -10.16 38.88 -1.91
CA GLU A 591 -11.53 39.02 -1.42
C GLU A 591 -12.04 37.64 -1.00
N VAL A 592 -12.15 37.41 0.31
CA VAL A 592 -12.67 36.15 0.88
C VAL A 592 -14.11 35.95 0.42
N ALA A 593 -14.45 34.73 0.00
CA ALA A 593 -15.79 34.44 -0.46
C ALA A 593 -16.84 34.54 0.67
N LYS A 594 -18.08 34.89 0.33
CA LYS A 594 -19.17 35.02 1.31
C LYS A 594 -19.48 33.71 2.04
N ASP A 595 -19.39 32.59 1.32
CA ASP A 595 -19.35 31.24 1.89
C ASP A 595 -17.94 30.68 1.56
N PRO A 596 -16.97 30.84 2.48
CA PRO A 596 -15.57 30.59 2.17
C PRO A 596 -15.21 29.12 2.21
N ILE A 597 -16.01 28.24 2.81
CA ILE A 597 -15.66 26.83 2.99
C ILE A 597 -15.88 26.07 1.68
N ALA A 598 -14.78 25.70 1.03
CA ALA A 598 -14.78 24.90 -0.20
C ALA A 598 -14.89 23.40 0.07
N LEU A 599 -14.27 22.89 1.14
CA LEU A 599 -14.25 21.47 1.51
C LEU A 599 -14.10 21.34 3.02
N ILE A 600 -14.89 20.49 3.68
CA ILE A 600 -14.84 20.24 5.14
C ILE A 600 -15.27 18.80 5.46
N GLN A 601 -14.97 18.32 6.66
CA GLN A 601 -15.29 16.98 7.14
C GLN A 601 -16.74 16.54 6.91
N ASN A 602 -16.93 15.23 6.78
CA ASN A 602 -18.24 14.58 6.79
C ASN A 602 -18.20 13.38 7.75
N PRO A 603 -18.44 13.60 9.05
CA PRO A 603 -18.35 12.55 10.08
C PRO A 603 -19.33 11.39 9.86
N GLU A 604 -20.51 11.65 9.28
CA GLU A 604 -21.49 10.60 8.98
C GLU A 604 -20.95 9.56 8.00
N LYS A 605 -20.01 9.96 7.12
CA LYS A 605 -19.29 9.08 6.19
C LYS A 605 -17.91 8.67 6.71
N GLY A 606 -17.53 9.07 7.91
CA GLY A 606 -16.19 8.82 8.46
C GLY A 606 -15.07 9.57 7.73
N ILE A 607 -15.36 10.75 7.18
CA ILE A 607 -14.38 11.61 6.48
C ILE A 607 -13.99 12.76 7.41
N TYR A 608 -12.70 12.87 7.74
CA TYR A 608 -12.19 13.79 8.75
C TYR A 608 -10.97 14.57 8.25
N GLY A 609 -10.89 15.85 8.60
CA GLY A 609 -9.77 16.71 8.23
C GLY A 609 -9.45 16.82 6.72
N PRO A 610 -10.42 16.91 5.79
CA PRO A 610 -10.13 16.98 4.36
C PRO A 610 -9.60 18.37 3.95
N ALA A 611 -8.28 18.53 3.82
CA ALA A 611 -7.68 19.79 3.35
C ALA A 611 -6.30 19.59 2.69
N HIS A 612 -5.45 20.64 2.71
CA HIS A 612 -4.19 20.76 1.95
C HIS A 612 -4.38 20.30 0.51
N ASN A 613 -5.11 21.09 -0.26
CA ASN A 613 -5.56 20.69 -1.58
C ASN A 613 -4.66 21.22 -2.70
N SER A 614 -4.69 20.51 -3.81
CA SER A 614 -4.40 21.00 -5.15
C SER A 614 -5.66 20.96 -6.02
N VAL A 615 -5.61 21.55 -7.20
CA VAL A 615 -6.75 21.64 -8.13
C VAL A 615 -6.30 21.28 -9.54
N LEU A 616 -7.02 20.33 -10.14
CA LEU A 616 -6.82 19.90 -11.51
C LEU A 616 -7.96 20.41 -12.40
N GLN A 617 -7.60 21.04 -13.52
CA GLN A 617 -8.52 21.23 -14.65
C GLN A 617 -8.32 20.09 -15.66
N ILE A 618 -9.39 19.45 -16.10
CA ILE A 618 -9.32 18.48 -17.19
C ILE A 618 -8.92 19.24 -18.48
N PRO A 619 -7.82 18.84 -19.15
CA PRO A 619 -7.26 19.59 -20.26
C PRO A 619 -8.27 19.90 -21.37
N GLY A 620 -8.41 21.18 -21.71
CA GLY A 620 -9.30 21.62 -22.80
C GLY A 620 -10.79 21.68 -22.43
N THR A 621 -11.14 21.53 -21.15
CA THR A 621 -12.53 21.57 -20.66
C THR A 621 -12.70 22.54 -19.49
N ASP A 622 -13.93 22.80 -19.07
CA ASP A 622 -14.24 23.50 -17.81
C ASP A 622 -14.67 22.50 -16.72
N GLU A 623 -14.05 21.31 -16.70
CA GLU A 623 -14.23 20.30 -15.66
C GLU A 623 -13.05 20.31 -14.69
N TRP A 624 -13.35 20.29 -13.39
CA TRP A 624 -12.37 20.51 -12.33
C TRP A 624 -12.47 19.44 -11.26
N TYR A 625 -11.32 19.12 -10.66
CA TYR A 625 -11.18 18.22 -9.53
C TYR A 625 -10.36 18.90 -8.45
N ILE A 626 -10.74 18.65 -7.20
CA ILE A 626 -9.93 18.96 -6.02
C ILE A 626 -9.24 17.68 -5.58
N VAL A 627 -7.93 17.72 -5.40
CA VAL A 627 -7.13 16.63 -4.84
C VAL A 627 -6.66 17.08 -3.47
N TYR A 628 -6.87 16.28 -2.43
CA TYR A 628 -6.66 16.70 -1.04
C TYR A 628 -6.25 15.50 -0.20
N HIS A 629 -5.85 15.68 1.06
CA HIS A 629 -5.71 14.57 2.00
C HIS A 629 -6.81 14.59 3.07
N ARG A 630 -7.13 13.43 3.64
CA ARG A 630 -7.96 13.30 4.84
C ARG A 630 -7.25 12.49 5.91
N ILE A 631 -7.64 12.61 7.17
CA ILE A 631 -7.17 11.73 8.25
C ILE A 631 -7.74 10.33 8.03
N ASN A 632 -6.90 9.29 8.08
CA ASN A 632 -7.38 7.91 8.09
C ASN A 632 -8.25 7.70 9.34
N LYS A 633 -9.51 7.29 9.14
CA LYS A 633 -10.51 7.15 10.21
C LYS A 633 -10.08 6.27 11.38
N ASN A 634 -9.19 5.30 11.15
CA ASN A 634 -8.70 4.38 12.18
C ASN A 634 -7.64 5.03 13.09
N TYR A 635 -7.02 6.13 12.65
CA TYR A 635 -5.95 6.84 13.36
C TYR A 635 -6.41 8.16 13.98
N LEU A 636 -7.73 8.41 14.06
CA LEU A 636 -8.29 9.61 14.70
C LEU A 636 -7.81 9.85 16.14
N LYS A 637 -7.48 8.78 16.87
CA LYS A 637 -7.04 8.82 18.26
C LYS A 637 -5.57 8.46 18.43
N ASP A 638 -4.87 8.15 17.35
CA ASP A 638 -3.48 7.73 17.35
C ASP A 638 -2.72 8.43 16.22
N SER A 639 -2.09 9.55 16.57
CA SER A 639 -1.26 10.33 15.63
C SER A 639 -1.98 10.70 14.31
N PRO A 640 -3.18 11.33 14.37
CA PRO A 640 -4.01 11.61 13.19
C PRO A 640 -3.30 12.46 12.13
N GLY A 641 -2.49 13.42 12.57
CA GLY A 641 -1.78 14.35 11.68
C GLY A 641 -0.66 13.69 10.87
N THR A 642 -0.25 12.45 11.18
CA THR A 642 0.78 11.71 10.43
C THR A 642 0.25 10.42 9.80
N HIS A 643 -1.07 10.22 9.75
CA HIS A 643 -1.72 9.04 9.17
C HIS A 643 -2.85 9.47 8.23
N ARG A 644 -2.49 10.17 7.15
CA ARG A 644 -3.42 10.76 6.19
C ARG A 644 -3.42 10.02 4.86
N GLU A 645 -4.47 10.22 4.08
CA GLU A 645 -4.69 9.54 2.81
C GLU A 645 -5.12 10.54 1.72
N VAL A 646 -4.54 10.41 0.52
CA VAL A 646 -4.87 11.29 -0.62
C VAL A 646 -6.18 10.87 -1.27
N CYS A 647 -7.04 11.85 -1.50
CA CYS A 647 -8.39 11.75 -2.06
C CYS A 647 -8.55 12.69 -3.25
N ILE A 648 -9.55 12.41 -4.10
CA ILE A 648 -9.97 13.27 -5.21
C ILE A 648 -11.49 13.37 -5.25
N ASP A 649 -12.01 14.56 -5.52
CA ASP A 649 -13.43 14.79 -5.76
C ASP A 649 -13.64 15.84 -6.84
N ARG A 650 -14.82 15.83 -7.47
CA ARG A 650 -15.19 16.85 -8.46
C ARG A 650 -15.37 18.20 -7.77
N MET A 651 -14.83 19.25 -8.38
CA MET A 651 -15.04 20.63 -7.97
C MET A 651 -15.90 21.34 -9.02
N GLU A 652 -16.93 22.05 -8.57
CA GLU A 652 -17.84 22.77 -9.45
C GLU A 652 -17.96 24.23 -9.05
N PHE A 653 -18.40 25.05 -10.00
CA PHE A 653 -18.61 26.48 -9.80
C PHE A 653 -20.08 26.84 -10.04
N ASN A 654 -20.57 27.81 -9.27
CA ASN A 654 -21.82 28.48 -9.53
C ASN A 654 -21.70 29.41 -10.75
N ALA A 655 -22.85 29.84 -11.28
CA ALA A 655 -22.90 30.74 -12.44
C ALA A 655 -22.24 32.11 -12.17
N ASP A 656 -22.19 32.55 -10.91
CA ASP A 656 -21.54 33.81 -10.50
C ASP A 656 -20.02 33.66 -10.29
N GLY A 657 -19.47 32.46 -10.49
CA GLY A 657 -18.05 32.16 -10.33
C GLY A 657 -17.66 31.70 -8.92
N THR A 658 -18.56 31.69 -7.94
CA THR A 658 -18.25 31.10 -6.61
C THR A 658 -18.06 29.58 -6.71
N ILE A 659 -17.19 29.02 -5.87
CA ILE A 659 -17.02 27.56 -5.77
C ILE A 659 -18.26 26.97 -5.08
N LYS A 660 -18.84 25.91 -5.64
CA LYS A 660 -19.82 25.09 -4.93
C LYS A 660 -19.07 24.24 -3.91
N ARG A 661 -19.50 24.27 -2.65
CA ARG A 661 -18.90 23.43 -1.60
C ARG A 661 -18.85 21.97 -2.06
N VAL A 662 -17.64 21.43 -2.06
CA VAL A 662 -17.36 20.04 -2.44
C VAL A 662 -17.92 19.12 -1.36
N ILE A 663 -18.60 18.06 -1.79
CA ILE A 663 -19.08 17.01 -0.91
C ILE A 663 -18.11 15.84 -1.02
N PRO A 664 -17.24 15.61 -0.02
CA PRO A 664 -16.22 14.58 -0.12
C PRO A 664 -16.84 13.18 -0.19
N THR A 665 -16.23 12.31 -1.00
CA THR A 665 -16.70 10.93 -1.23
C THR A 665 -15.76 9.90 -0.61
N LEU A 666 -16.27 8.66 -0.49
CA LEU A 666 -15.59 7.58 0.23
C LEU A 666 -14.48 6.93 -0.56
#